data_AF-A0A9D6THR5-F1
#
_entry.id   AF-A0A9D6THR5-F1
#
_cell.length_a   1.000
_cell.length_b   1.000
_cell.length_c   1.000
_cell.angle_alpha   90.00
_cell.angle_beta   90.00
_cell.angle_gamma   90.00
#
_symmetry.space_group_name_H-M   'P 1'
#
loop_
_entity.id
_entity.type
_entity.pdbx_description
1 polymer ?
#
loop_
_entity_poly.entity_id
_entity_poly.type
_entity_poly.pdbx_seq_one_letter_code
_entity_poly.pdbx_strand_id
1 'polypeptide(L)'
;MKKLLPLLALLGAIGFVIKALLPPRNPGAFDVAGFGRLPVLANGRIKPLDTVARSSLLQLQGRQRVSTPDVSEPLVASPTEWLLEVCFRPEKADTFPTFAIDNPDLLTLLGKNEENLKIAYTSSAKKVLSVVGFLPSRHRRFSLQELTPYVNTIQEQARLADPVEPVLRNAFQRAVLQLFANLLHYQRLRHALVMPGRTDFLGDLLQLQDNLATGVAAVRAKQAGQPHDEAAVTAITEIGQRFVVMAESTSFLVIPPESTTADPTAWKPAGAALLETFQNGRVNASALAYAGFAHAWRNDKAEQFNHLIGLFRTGLAKRFAPELAKSDAEARFNAAEPFYTSMTLYAIAFLLAVFSWLTWPEALGKSAFWLVAVAWLLSTVGIATRMWLEGRPPVTNLYSSALFIGWGAVLLCLVLEYIYRNAVGSVAAGAIGFATLLIAHHLSLTGDTLEMMRAVLDSNFWLGTHVVVVTTGYAATFLAGFLALIYILRGLFTTSLDKATADALTRMVYGIVCFATLFSFTGTVLGGIWADQSWGRFWGWDPKENGALLIVIWNAIILHSRWGGLIKQRGLMGLAVGGNIVTSWSWFGTNMLGVGLHSYGFTDAAFWALIIFVASQLAIIGLAAVPLARWRSFRASGIGRTAEPAMAR
;
A
#
# COMPACT_ATOMS: atom_id res chain seq x y z
N MET A 1 35.65 -17.30 14.48
CA MET A 1 34.28 -17.19 13.89
C MET A 1 33.39 -16.18 14.61
N LYS A 2 33.19 -16.23 15.94
CA LYS A 2 32.27 -15.33 16.68
C LYS A 2 32.52 -13.81 16.47
N LYS A 3 33.78 -13.37 16.39
CA LYS A 3 34.12 -11.95 16.15
C LYS A 3 33.80 -11.46 14.72
N LEU A 4 33.70 -12.37 13.76
CA LEU A 4 33.39 -12.03 12.35
C LEU A 4 31.88 -12.03 12.07
N LEU A 5 31.07 -12.59 12.97
CA LEU A 5 29.63 -12.74 12.77
C LEU A 5 28.90 -11.42 12.50
N PRO A 6 29.16 -10.31 13.23
CA PRO A 6 28.52 -9.03 12.93
C PRO A 6 28.90 -8.47 11.56
N LEU A 7 30.17 -8.64 11.16
CA LEU A 7 30.65 -8.19 9.84
C LEU A 7 30.00 -9.01 8.72
N LEU A 8 29.92 -10.33 8.88
CA LEU A 8 29.25 -11.22 7.92
C LEU A 8 27.74 -10.91 7.81
N ALA A 9 27.07 -10.64 8.93
CA ALA A 9 25.67 -10.24 8.94
C ALA A 9 25.46 -8.90 8.21
N LEU A 10 26.33 -7.92 8.45
CA LEU A 10 26.31 -6.63 7.76
C LEU A 10 26.54 -6.79 6.25
N LEU A 11 27.58 -7.52 5.83
CA LEU A 11 27.87 -7.78 4.43
C LEU A 11 26.74 -8.55 3.73
N GLY A 12 26.16 -9.54 4.42
CA GLY A 12 24.99 -10.27 3.93
C GLY A 12 23.77 -9.38 3.76
N ALA A 13 23.50 -8.48 4.70
CA ALA A 13 22.42 -7.51 4.59
C ALA A 13 22.64 -6.53 3.44
N ILE A 14 23.86 -5.97 3.30
CA ILE A 14 24.21 -5.09 2.19
C ILE A 14 24.04 -5.83 0.85
N GLY A 15 24.53 -7.07 0.74
CA GLY A 15 24.35 -7.89 -0.46
C GLY A 15 22.88 -8.16 -0.78
N PHE A 16 22.04 -8.39 0.24
CA PHE A 16 20.60 -8.56 0.08
C PHE A 16 19.92 -7.28 -0.43
N VAL A 17 20.28 -6.12 0.13
CA VAL A 17 19.79 -4.80 -0.31
C VAL A 17 20.24 -4.49 -1.75
N ILE A 18 21.52 -4.71 -2.07
CA ILE A 18 22.03 -4.50 -3.43
C ILE A 18 21.25 -5.37 -4.42
N LYS A 19 21.03 -6.65 -4.10
CA LYS A 19 20.24 -7.56 -4.94
C LYS A 19 18.82 -7.03 -5.18
N ALA A 20 18.17 -6.49 -4.15
CA ALA A 20 16.83 -5.91 -4.27
C ALA A 20 16.82 -4.64 -5.14
N LEU A 21 17.88 -3.82 -5.09
CA LEU A 21 17.99 -2.59 -5.88
C LEU A 21 18.37 -2.82 -7.35
N LEU A 22 18.80 -4.04 -7.73
CA LEU A 22 19.13 -4.35 -9.11
C LEU A 22 17.86 -4.25 -9.98
N PRO A 23 17.96 -3.65 -11.18
CA PRO A 23 16.82 -3.54 -12.07
C PRO A 23 16.28 -4.93 -12.43
N PRO A 24 14.95 -5.09 -12.54
CA PRO A 24 14.35 -6.36 -12.93
C PRO A 24 14.89 -6.79 -14.30
N ARG A 25 15.29 -8.06 -14.40
CA ARG A 25 15.68 -8.63 -15.69
C ARG A 25 14.46 -8.66 -16.60
N ASN A 26 14.64 -8.29 -17.86
CA ASN A 26 13.62 -8.43 -18.88
C ASN A 26 13.66 -9.89 -19.39
N PRO A 27 12.71 -10.77 -19.00
CA PRO A 27 12.85 -12.20 -19.23
C PRO A 27 12.60 -12.59 -20.70
N GLY A 28 11.94 -11.73 -21.48
CA GLY A 28 11.59 -11.98 -22.89
C GLY A 28 12.26 -11.02 -23.87
N ALA A 29 12.02 -11.24 -25.16
CA ALA A 29 12.55 -10.41 -26.25
C ALA A 29 11.94 -8.99 -26.29
N PHE A 30 10.73 -8.82 -25.77
CA PHE A 30 10.01 -7.55 -25.71
C PHE A 30 10.46 -6.67 -24.54
N ASP A 31 10.62 -5.36 -24.75
CA ASP A 31 10.92 -4.35 -23.73
C ASP A 31 9.69 -4.00 -22.89
N VAL A 32 9.19 -4.98 -22.15
CA VAL A 32 8.06 -4.83 -21.23
C VAL A 32 8.39 -3.81 -20.13
N ALA A 33 9.64 -3.80 -19.64
CA ALA A 33 10.08 -2.85 -18.63
C ALA A 33 10.08 -1.40 -19.15
N GLY A 34 10.46 -1.18 -20.41
CA GLY A 34 10.38 0.12 -21.08
C GLY A 34 8.94 0.60 -21.24
N PHE A 35 8.04 -0.29 -21.66
CA PHE A 35 6.60 0.02 -21.72
C PHE A 35 6.03 0.36 -20.34
N GLY A 36 6.38 -0.39 -19.31
CA GLY A 36 5.93 -0.15 -17.93
C GLY A 36 6.36 1.20 -17.37
N ARG A 37 7.46 1.78 -17.85
CA ARG A 37 7.95 3.11 -17.44
C ARG A 37 7.25 4.26 -18.17
N LEU A 38 6.43 3.98 -19.18
CA LEU A 38 5.70 5.04 -19.86
C LEU A 38 4.76 5.74 -18.87
N PRO A 39 4.79 7.08 -18.83
CA PRO A 39 3.94 7.87 -17.94
C PRO A 39 2.46 7.82 -18.36
N VAL A 40 1.59 7.86 -17.36
CA VAL A 40 0.14 8.04 -17.48
C VAL A 40 -0.34 8.94 -16.35
N LEU A 41 -1.26 9.86 -16.63
CA LEU A 41 -1.97 10.62 -15.61
C LEU A 41 -3.19 9.82 -15.16
N ALA A 42 -3.16 9.33 -13.93
CA ALA A 42 -4.21 8.50 -13.34
C ALA A 42 -4.43 8.88 -11.88
N ASN A 43 -5.69 9.00 -11.46
CA ASN A 43 -6.08 9.45 -10.12
C ASN A 43 -5.38 10.77 -9.73
N GLY A 44 -5.27 11.73 -10.66
CA GLY A 44 -4.72 13.06 -10.43
C GLY A 44 -3.18 13.16 -10.33
N ARG A 45 -2.43 12.08 -10.60
CA ARG A 45 -0.95 12.09 -10.58
C ARG A 45 -0.35 11.36 -11.79
N ILE A 46 0.71 11.92 -12.38
CA ILE A 46 1.51 11.25 -13.41
C ILE A 46 2.33 10.14 -12.74
N LYS A 47 2.18 8.90 -13.23
CA LYS A 47 2.82 7.69 -12.69
C LYS A 47 3.13 6.70 -13.82
N PRO A 48 4.02 5.71 -13.62
CA PRO A 48 4.31 4.71 -14.64
C PRO A 48 3.11 3.76 -14.85
N LEU A 49 2.97 3.23 -16.07
CA LEU A 49 2.04 2.14 -16.38
C LEU A 49 2.28 0.89 -15.51
N ASP A 50 3.51 0.64 -15.04
CA ASP A 50 3.83 -0.40 -14.06
C ASP A 50 3.04 -0.22 -12.75
N THR A 51 2.95 1.01 -12.22
CA THR A 51 2.14 1.29 -11.02
C THR A 51 0.66 0.99 -11.30
N VAL A 52 0.14 1.43 -12.45
CA VAL A 52 -1.26 1.16 -12.84
C VAL A 52 -1.52 -0.35 -12.95
N ALA A 53 -0.60 -1.10 -13.56
CA ALA A 53 -0.74 -2.55 -13.69
C ALA A 53 -0.77 -3.26 -12.33
N ARG A 54 0.16 -2.91 -11.43
CA ARG A 54 0.26 -3.49 -10.08
C ARG A 54 -0.95 -3.19 -9.21
N SER A 55 -1.35 -1.91 -9.15
CA SER A 55 -2.49 -1.49 -8.34
C SER A 55 -3.80 -2.07 -8.87
N SER A 56 -3.96 -2.15 -10.20
CA SER A 56 -5.12 -2.79 -10.82
C SER A 56 -5.20 -4.28 -10.47
N LEU A 57 -4.11 -5.02 -10.58
CA LEU A 57 -4.10 -6.44 -10.19
C LEU A 57 -4.39 -6.65 -8.69
N LEU A 58 -3.84 -5.79 -7.82
CA LEU A 58 -4.19 -5.80 -6.39
C LEU A 58 -5.69 -5.56 -6.16
N GLN A 59 -6.27 -4.55 -6.82
CA GLN A 59 -7.70 -4.26 -6.69
C GLN A 59 -8.58 -5.40 -7.24
N LEU A 60 -8.19 -6.02 -8.35
CA LEU A 60 -8.99 -7.05 -9.02
C LEU A 60 -8.89 -8.42 -8.32
N GLN A 61 -7.72 -8.79 -7.78
CA GLN A 61 -7.50 -10.13 -7.22
C GLN A 61 -6.65 -10.21 -5.94
N GLY A 62 -6.29 -9.08 -5.33
CA GLY A 62 -5.47 -9.02 -4.12
C GLY A 62 -4.03 -9.50 -4.30
N ARG A 63 -3.55 -9.59 -5.56
CA ARG A 63 -2.20 -10.06 -5.91
C ARG A 63 -1.68 -9.32 -7.12
N GLN A 64 -0.37 -9.08 -7.18
CA GLN A 64 0.30 -8.48 -8.35
C GLN A 64 0.73 -9.52 -9.40
N ARG A 65 0.15 -10.74 -9.40
CA ARG A 65 0.51 -11.81 -10.35
C ARG A 65 -0.73 -12.55 -10.79
N VAL A 66 -0.77 -12.92 -12.07
CA VAL A 66 -1.82 -13.73 -12.67
C VAL A 66 -1.27 -15.14 -12.87
N SER A 67 -1.78 -16.09 -12.10
CA SER A 67 -1.33 -17.47 -12.10
C SER A 67 -2.47 -18.39 -11.69
N THR A 68 -2.46 -19.62 -12.18
CA THR A 68 -3.38 -20.65 -11.72
C THR A 68 -2.67 -21.61 -10.75
N PRO A 69 -3.36 -22.21 -9.76
CA PRO A 69 -2.73 -23.14 -8.80
C PRO A 69 -2.23 -24.46 -9.45
N ASP A 70 -2.79 -24.79 -10.60
CA ASP A 70 -2.55 -25.98 -11.42
C ASP A 70 -1.31 -25.83 -12.33
N VAL A 71 -1.02 -24.63 -12.83
CA VAL A 71 0.13 -24.37 -13.70
C VAL A 71 1.34 -23.92 -12.86
N SER A 72 2.51 -24.53 -13.10
CA SER A 72 3.75 -24.20 -12.38
C SER A 72 4.35 -22.86 -12.78
N GLU A 73 4.08 -22.41 -14.00
CA GLU A 73 4.51 -21.13 -14.54
C GLU A 73 3.37 -20.10 -14.47
N PRO A 74 3.66 -18.85 -14.13
CA PRO A 74 2.65 -17.80 -14.14
C PRO A 74 2.17 -17.55 -15.57
N LEU A 75 0.88 -17.20 -15.74
CA LEU A 75 0.27 -16.98 -17.06
C LEU A 75 0.86 -15.76 -17.80
N VAL A 76 1.47 -14.86 -17.04
CA VAL A 76 2.32 -13.76 -17.52
C VAL A 76 3.53 -13.62 -16.60
N ALA A 77 4.65 -13.11 -17.11
CA ALA A 77 5.87 -12.93 -16.34
C ALA A 77 5.84 -11.70 -15.42
N SER A 78 5.01 -10.69 -15.71
CA SER A 78 4.95 -9.44 -14.92
C SER A 78 3.57 -8.76 -14.94
N PRO A 79 3.28 -7.85 -13.96
CA PRO A 79 2.09 -6.99 -13.99
C PRO A 79 1.95 -6.21 -15.31
N THR A 80 3.05 -5.64 -15.80
CA THR A 80 3.06 -4.84 -17.02
C THR A 80 2.74 -5.67 -18.26
N GLU A 81 3.21 -6.92 -18.30
CA GLU A 81 2.83 -7.85 -19.38
C GLU A 81 1.34 -8.18 -19.33
N TRP A 82 0.76 -8.37 -18.15
CA TRP A 82 -0.70 -8.49 -18.05
C TRP A 82 -1.42 -7.26 -18.61
N LEU A 83 -0.95 -6.05 -18.30
CA LEU A 83 -1.56 -4.83 -18.84
C LEU A 83 -1.42 -4.74 -20.37
N LEU A 84 -0.28 -5.16 -20.93
CA LEU A 84 -0.10 -5.28 -22.38
C LEU A 84 -1.13 -6.24 -22.99
N GLU A 85 -1.36 -7.40 -22.39
CA GLU A 85 -2.38 -8.34 -22.86
C GLU A 85 -3.80 -7.73 -22.75
N VAL A 86 -4.13 -7.06 -21.65
CA VAL A 86 -5.45 -6.40 -21.48
C VAL A 86 -5.69 -5.32 -22.54
N CYS A 87 -4.69 -4.50 -22.84
CA CYS A 87 -4.83 -3.39 -23.78
C CYS A 87 -4.72 -3.86 -25.24
N PHE A 88 -3.83 -4.81 -25.56
CA PHE A 88 -3.46 -5.15 -26.95
C PHE A 88 -3.95 -6.52 -27.41
N ARG A 89 -4.26 -7.47 -26.53
CA ARG A 89 -4.84 -8.80 -26.84
C ARG A 89 -5.96 -9.15 -25.84
N PRO A 90 -7.03 -8.33 -25.73
CA PRO A 90 -8.09 -8.55 -24.75
C PRO A 90 -8.73 -9.94 -24.87
N GLU A 91 -8.79 -10.52 -26.07
CA GLU A 91 -9.29 -11.88 -26.29
C GLU A 91 -8.49 -12.95 -25.53
N LYS A 92 -7.19 -12.74 -25.31
CA LYS A 92 -6.34 -13.61 -24.50
C LYS A 92 -6.46 -13.24 -23.03
N ALA A 93 -6.40 -11.95 -22.70
CA ALA A 93 -6.47 -11.47 -21.32
C ALA A 93 -7.78 -11.82 -20.63
N ASP A 94 -8.90 -11.82 -21.37
CA ASP A 94 -10.23 -12.13 -20.85
C ASP A 94 -10.37 -13.58 -20.39
N THR A 95 -9.43 -14.47 -20.76
CA THR A 95 -9.33 -15.86 -20.28
C THR A 95 -8.59 -15.99 -18.94
N PHE A 96 -7.87 -14.95 -18.51
CA PHE A 96 -7.06 -15.00 -17.31
C PHE A 96 -7.90 -14.85 -16.03
N PRO A 97 -7.66 -15.66 -14.98
CA PRO A 97 -8.41 -15.58 -13.73
C PRO A 97 -8.00 -14.34 -12.91
N THR A 98 -8.59 -13.20 -13.27
CA THR A 98 -8.17 -11.87 -12.83
C THR A 98 -9.07 -11.31 -11.72
N PHE A 99 -10.27 -11.85 -11.51
CA PHE A 99 -11.25 -11.34 -10.54
C PHE A 99 -11.35 -12.26 -9.33
N ALA A 100 -10.97 -11.80 -8.13
CA ALA A 100 -11.18 -12.54 -6.89
C ALA A 100 -12.62 -12.38 -6.38
N ILE A 101 -13.26 -13.49 -6.06
CA ILE A 101 -14.62 -13.53 -5.52
C ILE A 101 -14.64 -14.51 -4.34
N ASP A 102 -14.81 -13.96 -3.14
CA ASP A 102 -14.79 -14.73 -1.88
C ASP A 102 -16.17 -14.88 -1.23
N ASN A 103 -17.14 -14.03 -1.59
CA ASN A 103 -18.47 -14.04 -0.96
C ASN A 103 -19.32 -15.24 -1.44
N PRO A 104 -19.82 -16.11 -0.53
CA PRO A 104 -20.56 -17.32 -0.90
C PRO A 104 -21.87 -17.05 -1.66
N ASP A 105 -22.62 -16.02 -1.28
CA ASP A 105 -23.91 -15.69 -1.92
C ASP A 105 -23.68 -15.19 -3.34
N LEU A 106 -22.63 -14.40 -3.55
CA LEU A 106 -22.20 -13.96 -4.87
C LEU A 106 -21.68 -15.12 -5.72
N LEU A 107 -20.92 -16.05 -5.16
CA LEU A 107 -20.51 -17.27 -5.87
C LEU A 107 -21.74 -18.08 -6.33
N THR A 108 -22.74 -18.21 -5.45
CA THR A 108 -24.00 -18.89 -5.77
C THR A 108 -24.75 -18.20 -6.90
N LEU A 109 -24.81 -16.86 -6.89
CA LEU A 109 -25.39 -16.06 -7.98
C LEU A 109 -24.71 -16.33 -9.34
N LEU A 110 -23.40 -16.62 -9.32
CA LEU A 110 -22.59 -16.94 -10.50
C LEU A 110 -22.64 -18.43 -10.87
N GLY A 111 -23.56 -19.21 -10.28
CA GLY A 111 -23.66 -20.65 -10.51
C GLY A 111 -22.47 -21.45 -9.98
N LYS A 112 -21.67 -20.88 -9.08
CA LYS A 112 -20.53 -21.55 -8.44
C LYS A 112 -20.97 -22.18 -7.12
N ASN A 113 -20.61 -23.44 -6.90
CA ASN A 113 -20.95 -24.24 -5.73
C ASN A 113 -19.68 -24.91 -5.16
N GLU A 114 -19.78 -25.53 -3.98
CA GLU A 114 -18.59 -26.11 -3.33
C GLU A 114 -17.92 -27.22 -4.14
N GLU A 115 -18.64 -27.91 -5.03
CA GLU A 115 -18.08 -28.97 -5.86
C GLU A 115 -17.28 -28.40 -7.03
N ASN A 116 -17.83 -27.42 -7.74
CA ASN A 116 -17.17 -26.81 -8.90
C ASN A 116 -16.03 -25.84 -8.54
N LEU A 117 -15.93 -25.45 -7.27
CA LEU A 117 -14.82 -24.65 -6.78
C LEU A 117 -13.63 -25.50 -6.31
N LYS A 118 -13.76 -26.82 -6.07
CA LYS A 118 -12.66 -27.65 -5.56
C LYS A 118 -11.53 -27.79 -6.58
N ILE A 119 -10.30 -27.58 -6.13
CA ILE A 119 -9.10 -27.81 -6.94
C ILE A 119 -8.66 -29.27 -6.80
N ALA A 120 -8.69 -30.01 -7.90
CA ALA A 120 -8.19 -31.37 -7.96
C ALA A 120 -6.69 -31.39 -8.31
N TYR A 121 -5.83 -31.54 -7.30
CA TYR A 121 -4.39 -31.73 -7.54
C TYR A 121 -4.09 -33.18 -7.97
N THR A 122 -3.34 -33.38 -9.04
CA THR A 122 -2.94 -34.72 -9.50
C THR A 122 -1.80 -35.32 -8.67
N SER A 123 -0.86 -34.47 -8.22
CA SER A 123 0.29 -34.88 -7.39
C SER A 123 -0.11 -35.14 -5.93
N SER A 124 0.29 -36.30 -5.38
CA SER A 124 0.09 -36.65 -3.97
C SER A 124 0.70 -35.62 -3.01
N ALA A 125 1.87 -35.05 -3.34
CA ALA A 125 2.50 -34.00 -2.55
C ALA A 125 1.66 -32.72 -2.54
N LYS A 126 1.13 -32.29 -3.69
CA LYS A 126 0.24 -31.13 -3.78
C LYS A 126 -1.10 -31.37 -3.08
N LYS A 127 -1.66 -32.58 -3.14
CA LYS A 127 -2.86 -32.95 -2.36
C LYS A 127 -2.62 -32.77 -0.86
N VAL A 128 -1.52 -33.32 -0.34
CA VAL A 128 -1.16 -33.16 1.08
C VAL A 128 -1.00 -31.68 1.42
N LEU A 129 -0.23 -30.92 0.62
CA LEU A 129 -0.04 -29.48 0.82
C LEU A 129 -1.35 -28.69 0.80
N SER A 130 -2.34 -29.09 0.01
CA SER A 130 -3.66 -28.45 0.00
C SER A 130 -4.49 -28.76 1.26
N VAL A 131 -4.39 -29.98 1.78
CA VAL A 131 -5.09 -30.39 3.01
C VAL A 131 -4.49 -29.67 4.23
N VAL A 132 -3.16 -29.52 4.28
CA VAL A 132 -2.47 -28.82 5.36
C VAL A 132 -2.44 -27.29 5.18
N GLY A 133 -3.15 -26.75 4.17
CA GLY A 133 -3.38 -25.31 4.00
C GLY A 133 -2.26 -24.50 3.33
N PHE A 134 -1.23 -25.16 2.79
CA PHE A 134 -0.15 -24.50 2.05
C PHE A 134 -0.49 -24.24 0.59
N LEU A 135 -1.44 -24.99 0.02
CA LEU A 135 -2.00 -24.75 -1.31
C LEU A 135 -3.51 -24.43 -1.22
N PRO A 136 -4.05 -23.58 -2.10
CA PRO A 136 -5.47 -23.29 -2.11
C PRO A 136 -6.26 -24.56 -2.46
N SER A 137 -7.30 -24.85 -1.69
CA SER A 137 -8.19 -25.98 -1.96
C SER A 137 -9.35 -25.62 -2.90
N ARG A 138 -9.57 -24.32 -3.16
CA ARG A 138 -10.68 -23.82 -3.96
C ARG A 138 -10.24 -22.76 -4.98
N HIS A 139 -10.81 -22.80 -6.19
CA HIS A 139 -10.77 -21.71 -7.16
C HIS A 139 -11.58 -20.53 -6.60
N ARG A 140 -10.95 -19.36 -6.50
CA ARG A 140 -11.62 -18.12 -6.06
C ARG A 140 -11.36 -16.95 -7.00
N ARG A 141 -10.72 -17.23 -8.13
CA ARG A 141 -10.36 -16.25 -9.15
C ARG A 141 -10.98 -16.69 -10.46
N PHE A 142 -11.67 -15.77 -11.10
CA PHE A 142 -12.45 -16.03 -12.30
C PHE A 142 -11.99 -15.11 -13.42
N SER A 143 -12.11 -15.59 -14.64
CA SER A 143 -11.80 -14.83 -15.84
C SER A 143 -12.97 -13.92 -16.25
N LEU A 144 -12.71 -12.89 -17.06
CA LEU A 144 -13.82 -12.07 -17.58
C LEU A 144 -14.75 -12.93 -18.45
N GLN A 145 -14.19 -13.88 -19.21
CA GLN A 145 -14.96 -14.81 -20.03
C GLN A 145 -15.96 -15.62 -19.19
N GLU A 146 -15.55 -16.11 -18.02
CA GLU A 146 -16.46 -16.82 -17.09
C GLU A 146 -17.52 -15.91 -16.48
N LEU A 147 -17.21 -14.64 -16.27
CA LEU A 147 -18.15 -13.68 -15.68
C LEU A 147 -19.10 -13.06 -16.71
N THR A 148 -18.75 -13.09 -17.99
CA THR A 148 -19.51 -12.44 -19.09
C THR A 148 -21.00 -12.81 -19.09
N PRO A 149 -21.41 -14.09 -18.92
CA PRO A 149 -22.84 -14.44 -18.86
C PRO A 149 -23.61 -13.78 -17.71
N TYR A 150 -22.92 -13.34 -16.66
CA TYR A 150 -23.50 -12.82 -15.42
C TYR A 150 -23.36 -11.30 -15.27
N VAL A 151 -22.69 -10.60 -16.21
CA VAL A 151 -22.41 -9.15 -16.10
C VAL A 151 -23.70 -8.35 -15.90
N ASN A 152 -24.75 -8.66 -16.66
CA ASN A 152 -26.05 -7.97 -16.53
C ASN A 152 -26.68 -8.19 -15.14
N THR A 153 -26.60 -9.42 -14.63
CA THR A 153 -27.09 -9.75 -13.29
C THR A 153 -26.31 -9.02 -12.20
N ILE A 154 -24.98 -8.99 -12.32
CA ILE A 154 -24.10 -8.25 -11.40
C ILE A 154 -24.44 -6.75 -11.41
N GLN A 155 -24.61 -6.17 -12.61
CA GLN A 155 -24.97 -4.77 -12.78
C GLN A 155 -26.33 -4.45 -12.13
N GLU A 156 -27.33 -5.30 -12.31
CA GLU A 156 -28.65 -5.09 -11.69
C GLU A 156 -28.57 -5.17 -10.17
N GLN A 157 -27.87 -6.17 -9.61
CA GLN A 157 -27.67 -6.27 -8.17
C GLN A 157 -26.88 -5.08 -7.61
N ALA A 158 -25.89 -4.57 -8.36
CA ALA A 158 -25.13 -3.37 -8.00
C ALA A 158 -26.05 -2.14 -7.98
N ARG A 159 -26.92 -1.98 -8.98
CA ARG A 159 -27.91 -0.88 -9.06
C ARG A 159 -28.87 -0.88 -7.87
N LEU A 160 -29.29 -2.06 -7.41
CA LEU A 160 -30.14 -2.22 -6.22
C LEU A 160 -29.39 -1.92 -4.92
N ALA A 161 -28.09 -2.21 -4.86
CA ALA A 161 -27.26 -2.01 -3.67
C ALA A 161 -26.72 -0.57 -3.52
N ASP A 162 -26.54 0.16 -4.63
CA ASP A 162 -25.96 1.49 -4.67
C ASP A 162 -26.66 2.53 -3.75
N PRO A 163 -28.00 2.67 -3.73
CA PRO A 163 -28.67 3.67 -2.91
C PRO A 163 -28.65 3.36 -1.41
N VAL A 164 -28.26 2.15 -1.00
CA VAL A 164 -28.14 1.78 0.42
C VAL A 164 -26.91 2.46 1.00
N GLU A 165 -27.06 3.15 2.13
CA GLU A 165 -25.94 3.80 2.81
C GLU A 165 -24.81 2.80 3.13
N PRO A 166 -23.53 3.17 2.93
CA PRO A 166 -22.40 2.23 3.07
C PRO A 166 -22.37 1.44 4.39
N VAL A 167 -22.77 2.07 5.49
CA VAL A 167 -22.80 1.46 6.84
C VAL A 167 -23.91 0.42 7.00
N LEU A 168 -25.00 0.57 6.25
CA LEU A 168 -26.17 -0.33 6.28
C LEU A 168 -26.07 -1.48 5.27
N ARG A 169 -25.04 -1.47 4.40
CA ARG A 169 -24.87 -2.51 3.37
C ARG A 169 -24.48 -3.85 3.99
N ASN A 170 -25.22 -4.90 3.66
CA ASN A 170 -24.86 -6.26 4.05
C ASN A 170 -23.62 -6.76 3.29
N ALA A 171 -23.09 -7.93 3.67
CA ALA A 171 -21.87 -8.48 3.07
C ALA A 171 -22.00 -8.77 1.56
N PHE A 172 -23.17 -9.24 1.11
CA PHE A 172 -23.44 -9.50 -0.30
C PHE A 172 -23.49 -8.22 -1.14
N GLN A 173 -24.22 -7.20 -0.69
CA GLN A 173 -24.30 -5.89 -1.36
C GLN A 173 -22.91 -5.26 -1.54
N ARG A 174 -22.07 -5.31 -0.49
CA ARG A 174 -20.68 -4.83 -0.57
C ARG A 174 -19.87 -5.62 -1.59
N ALA A 175 -20.00 -6.96 -1.59
CA ALA A 175 -19.29 -7.82 -2.53
C ALA A 175 -19.70 -7.58 -3.99
N VAL A 176 -21.00 -7.42 -4.27
CA VAL A 176 -21.52 -7.14 -5.60
C VAL A 176 -21.04 -5.78 -6.12
N LEU A 177 -21.15 -4.73 -5.29
CA LEU A 177 -20.65 -3.39 -5.66
C LEU A 177 -19.15 -3.41 -5.95
N GLN A 178 -18.37 -4.12 -5.13
CA GLN A 178 -16.94 -4.28 -5.36
C GLN A 178 -16.63 -5.01 -6.66
N LEU A 179 -17.33 -6.11 -6.95
CA LEU A 179 -17.14 -6.86 -8.19
C LEU A 179 -17.53 -6.00 -9.42
N PHE A 180 -18.64 -5.27 -9.34
CA PHE A 180 -19.06 -4.37 -10.41
C PHE A 180 -18.04 -3.25 -10.65
N ALA A 181 -17.55 -2.60 -9.59
CA ALA A 181 -16.48 -1.61 -9.69
C ALA A 181 -15.20 -2.19 -10.32
N ASN A 182 -14.84 -3.43 -9.97
CA ASN A 182 -13.70 -4.14 -10.54
C ASN A 182 -13.90 -4.44 -12.05
N LEU A 183 -15.10 -4.84 -12.46
CA LEU A 183 -15.44 -5.05 -13.88
C LEU A 183 -15.34 -3.73 -14.67
N LEU A 184 -15.86 -2.63 -14.13
CA LEU A 184 -15.73 -1.30 -14.75
C LEU A 184 -14.27 -0.86 -14.85
N HIS A 185 -13.47 -1.10 -13.81
CA HIS A 185 -12.04 -0.80 -13.83
C HIS A 185 -11.30 -1.57 -14.94
N TYR A 186 -11.58 -2.87 -15.08
CA TYR A 186 -11.01 -3.68 -16.15
C TYR A 186 -11.43 -3.17 -17.54
N GLN A 187 -12.69 -2.76 -17.72
CA GLN A 187 -13.15 -2.15 -18.97
C GLN A 187 -12.43 -0.83 -19.28
N ARG A 188 -12.16 0.01 -18.26
CA ARG A 188 -11.39 1.25 -18.43
C ARG A 188 -9.97 1.00 -18.92
N LEU A 189 -9.32 -0.07 -18.44
CA LEU A 189 -7.99 -0.48 -18.90
C LEU A 189 -8.01 -0.93 -20.36
N ARG A 190 -9.02 -1.71 -20.78
CA ARG A 190 -9.18 -2.15 -22.18
C ARG A 190 -9.29 -1.00 -23.18
N HIS A 191 -9.91 0.11 -22.78
CA HIS A 191 -10.10 1.29 -23.63
C HIS A 191 -9.01 2.36 -23.44
N ALA A 192 -8.01 2.12 -22.59
CA ALA A 192 -7.05 3.16 -22.18
C ALA A 192 -6.13 3.60 -23.32
N LEU A 193 -5.64 2.66 -24.14
CA LEU A 193 -4.54 2.90 -25.10
C LEU A 193 -4.98 2.80 -26.57
N VAL A 194 -5.74 1.77 -26.92
CA VAL A 194 -6.18 1.46 -28.28
C VAL A 194 -7.64 0.99 -28.27
N MET A 195 -8.28 0.98 -29.43
CA MET A 195 -9.65 0.48 -29.56
C MET A 195 -9.70 -1.04 -29.30
N PRO A 196 -10.44 -1.52 -28.29
CA PRO A 196 -10.47 -2.93 -27.96
C PRO A 196 -11.14 -3.75 -29.07
N GLY A 197 -10.63 -4.96 -29.31
CA GLY A 197 -11.20 -5.91 -30.27
C GLY A 197 -10.86 -5.65 -31.74
N ARG A 198 -10.15 -4.55 -32.08
CA ARG A 198 -9.62 -4.32 -33.44
C ARG A 198 -8.24 -4.95 -33.56
N THR A 199 -8.08 -5.85 -34.53
CA THR A 199 -6.83 -6.58 -34.75
C THR A 199 -5.75 -5.73 -35.43
N ASP A 200 -6.14 -4.81 -36.31
CA ASP A 200 -5.24 -3.89 -37.02
C ASP A 200 -5.66 -2.42 -36.85
N PHE A 201 -5.64 -1.97 -35.59
CA PHE A 201 -5.97 -0.57 -35.28
C PHE A 201 -4.96 0.43 -35.88
N LEU A 202 -3.70 0.02 -36.10
CA LEU A 202 -2.72 0.87 -36.78
C LEU A 202 -3.13 1.11 -38.23
N GLY A 203 -3.51 0.06 -38.96
CA GLY A 203 -4.05 0.18 -40.31
C GLY A 203 -5.28 1.09 -40.38
N ASP A 204 -6.22 0.95 -39.44
CA ASP A 204 -7.40 1.82 -39.34
C ASP A 204 -7.01 3.30 -39.21
N LEU A 205 -6.01 3.63 -38.38
CA LEU A 205 -5.56 5.02 -38.19
C LEU A 205 -4.79 5.58 -39.40
N LEU A 206 -4.00 4.75 -40.09
CA LEU A 206 -3.31 5.16 -41.32
C LEU A 206 -4.33 5.43 -42.44
N GLN A 207 -5.31 4.55 -42.61
CA GLN A 207 -6.39 4.75 -43.58
C GLN A 207 -7.23 5.99 -43.23
N LEU A 208 -7.48 6.23 -41.94
CA LEU A 208 -8.12 7.46 -41.50
C LEU A 208 -7.30 8.68 -41.91
N GLN A 209 -5.98 8.69 -41.67
CA GLN A 209 -5.09 9.80 -42.03
C GLN A 209 -5.13 10.11 -43.53
N ASP A 210 -5.12 9.08 -44.37
CA ASP A 210 -5.14 9.22 -45.83
C ASP A 210 -6.47 9.80 -46.34
N ASN A 211 -7.59 9.43 -45.70
CA ASN A 211 -8.94 9.83 -46.10
C ASN A 211 -9.53 10.99 -45.26
N LEU A 212 -8.73 11.58 -44.36
CA LEU A 212 -9.23 12.54 -43.37
C LEU A 212 -9.76 13.81 -44.03
N ALA A 213 -8.99 14.38 -44.97
CA ALA A 213 -9.33 15.63 -45.62
C ALA A 213 -10.61 15.51 -46.46
N THR A 214 -10.71 14.43 -47.24
CA THR A 214 -11.87 14.12 -48.08
C THR A 214 -13.10 13.82 -47.22
N GLY A 215 -12.95 13.02 -46.17
CA GLY A 215 -14.02 12.68 -45.25
C GLY A 215 -14.57 13.88 -44.47
N VAL A 216 -13.70 14.72 -43.90
CA VAL A 216 -14.12 15.94 -43.18
C VAL A 216 -14.79 16.93 -44.15
N ALA A 217 -14.30 17.06 -45.37
CA ALA A 217 -14.94 17.87 -46.41
C ALA A 217 -16.35 17.35 -46.76
N ALA A 218 -16.52 16.03 -46.89
CA ALA A 218 -17.83 15.42 -47.16
C ALA A 218 -18.83 15.67 -46.01
N VAL A 219 -18.39 15.57 -44.75
CA VAL A 219 -19.23 15.89 -43.58
C VAL A 219 -19.64 17.36 -43.57
N ARG A 220 -18.72 18.28 -43.85
CA ARG A 220 -19.02 19.72 -43.95
C ARG A 220 -19.98 20.02 -45.10
N ALA A 221 -19.79 19.39 -46.26
CA ALA A 221 -20.67 19.51 -47.41
C ALA A 221 -22.09 19.03 -47.10
N LYS A 222 -22.23 17.88 -46.40
CA LYS A 222 -23.53 17.39 -45.91
C LYS A 222 -24.21 18.38 -44.97
N GLN A 223 -23.47 18.94 -44.01
CA GLN A 223 -24.00 19.96 -43.08
C GLN A 223 -24.43 21.24 -43.81
N ALA A 224 -23.76 21.60 -44.90
CA ALA A 224 -24.09 22.75 -45.73
C ALA A 224 -25.17 22.47 -46.80
N GLY A 225 -25.73 21.26 -46.86
CA GLY A 225 -26.71 20.87 -47.89
C GLY A 225 -26.14 20.78 -49.31
N GLN A 226 -24.82 20.62 -49.45
CA GLN A 226 -24.12 20.50 -50.73
C GLN A 226 -23.99 19.02 -51.16
N PRO A 227 -23.76 18.75 -52.46
CA PRO A 227 -23.40 17.40 -52.92
C PRO A 227 -22.19 16.86 -52.15
N HIS A 228 -22.30 15.63 -51.66
CA HIS A 228 -21.29 15.01 -50.81
C HIS A 228 -21.20 13.51 -51.07
N ASP A 229 -20.06 12.92 -50.68
CA ASP A 229 -19.88 11.48 -50.67
C ASP A 229 -20.44 10.89 -49.36
N GLU A 230 -21.58 10.22 -49.46
CA GLU A 230 -22.27 9.62 -48.31
C GLU A 230 -21.51 8.46 -47.67
N ALA A 231 -20.66 7.75 -48.44
CA ALA A 231 -19.81 6.69 -47.90
C ALA A 231 -18.69 7.29 -47.03
N ALA A 232 -18.08 8.39 -47.49
CA ALA A 232 -17.07 9.12 -46.73
C ALA A 232 -17.66 9.73 -45.44
N VAL A 233 -18.88 10.26 -45.50
CA VAL A 233 -19.60 10.75 -44.30
C VAL A 233 -19.83 9.63 -43.29
N THR A 234 -20.34 8.49 -43.75
CA THR A 234 -20.62 7.34 -42.88
C THR A 234 -19.34 6.85 -42.21
N ALA A 235 -18.26 6.67 -42.98
CA ALA A 235 -16.96 6.23 -42.45
C ALA A 235 -16.41 7.16 -41.35
N ILE A 236 -16.44 8.48 -41.58
CA ILE A 236 -15.99 9.47 -40.59
C ILE A 236 -16.89 9.52 -39.35
N THR A 237 -18.20 9.40 -39.54
CA THR A 237 -19.17 9.45 -38.43
C THR A 237 -19.03 8.21 -37.54
N GLU A 238 -18.92 7.02 -38.13
CA GLU A 238 -18.75 5.77 -37.38
C GLU A 238 -17.44 5.75 -36.58
N ILE A 239 -16.32 6.10 -37.21
CA ILE A 239 -15.03 6.11 -36.51
C ILE A 239 -14.98 7.20 -35.43
N GLY A 240 -15.60 8.35 -35.68
CA GLY A 240 -15.78 9.39 -34.67
C GLY A 240 -16.60 8.92 -33.47
N GLN A 241 -17.74 8.26 -33.67
CA GLN A 241 -18.55 7.69 -32.60
C GLN A 241 -17.76 6.68 -31.76
N ARG A 242 -16.95 5.83 -32.41
CA ARG A 242 -16.09 4.87 -31.69
C ARG A 242 -15.02 5.58 -30.84
N PHE A 243 -14.46 6.69 -31.31
CA PHE A 243 -13.52 7.49 -30.53
C PHE A 243 -14.19 8.18 -29.33
N VAL A 244 -15.46 8.61 -29.45
CA VAL A 244 -16.26 9.09 -28.31
C VAL A 244 -16.40 8.00 -27.26
N VAL A 245 -16.85 6.81 -27.65
CA VAL A 245 -16.99 5.66 -26.72
C VAL A 245 -15.65 5.36 -26.05
N MET A 246 -14.55 5.34 -26.81
CA MET A 246 -13.22 5.11 -26.27
C MET A 246 -12.81 6.20 -25.25
N ALA A 247 -13.12 7.46 -25.51
CA ALA A 247 -12.81 8.58 -24.63
C ALA A 247 -13.60 8.53 -23.31
N GLU A 248 -14.89 8.16 -23.38
CA GLU A 248 -15.79 8.11 -22.22
C GLU A 248 -15.62 6.83 -21.40
N SER A 249 -15.12 5.75 -22.01
CA SER A 249 -14.96 4.44 -21.37
C SER A 249 -13.73 4.34 -20.47
N THR A 250 -12.89 5.37 -20.38
CA THR A 250 -11.66 5.34 -19.59
C THR A 250 -11.42 6.61 -18.80
N SER A 251 -10.86 6.46 -17.60
CA SER A 251 -10.38 7.58 -16.78
C SER A 251 -8.86 7.75 -16.87
N PHE A 252 -8.17 6.94 -17.68
CA PHE A 252 -6.73 6.99 -17.85
C PHE A 252 -6.36 8.02 -18.91
N LEU A 253 -5.52 8.98 -18.54
CA LEU A 253 -5.08 10.07 -19.40
C LEU A 253 -3.66 9.74 -19.88
N VAL A 254 -3.54 9.18 -21.07
CA VAL A 254 -2.30 8.57 -21.60
C VAL A 254 -1.64 9.40 -22.69
N ILE A 255 -2.37 10.38 -23.25
CA ILE A 255 -1.84 11.26 -24.29
C ILE A 255 -1.39 12.56 -23.64
N PRO A 256 -0.07 12.83 -23.60
CA PRO A 256 0.44 14.11 -23.14
C PRO A 256 0.13 15.22 -24.14
N PRO A 257 0.09 16.49 -23.69
CA PRO A 257 -0.12 17.62 -24.58
C PRO A 257 0.96 17.72 -25.66
N GLU A 258 0.59 18.24 -26.84
CA GLU A 258 1.50 18.32 -28.00
C GLU A 258 2.57 19.40 -27.84
N SER A 259 2.22 20.55 -27.27
CA SER A 259 3.15 21.62 -26.90
C SER A 259 3.49 21.55 -25.40
N THR A 260 4.55 22.27 -25.00
CA THR A 260 4.80 22.58 -23.58
C THR A 260 3.73 23.57 -23.12
N THR A 261 2.54 23.05 -22.81
CA THR A 261 1.48 23.79 -22.14
C THR A 261 1.98 24.25 -20.77
N ALA A 262 1.49 25.41 -20.29
CA ALA A 262 1.80 25.88 -18.94
C ALA A 262 1.34 24.89 -17.84
N ASP A 263 0.32 24.08 -18.16
CA ASP A 263 -0.15 22.99 -17.33
C ASP A 263 0.43 21.64 -17.80
N PRO A 264 1.37 21.02 -17.05
CA PRO A 264 1.94 19.71 -17.36
C PRO A 264 0.95 18.55 -17.14
N THR A 265 -0.23 18.80 -16.57
CA THR A 265 -1.27 17.81 -16.27
C THR A 265 -2.43 17.79 -17.26
N ALA A 266 -2.35 18.58 -18.34
CA ALA A 266 -3.33 18.63 -19.43
C ALA A 266 -3.28 17.38 -20.35
N TRP A 267 -3.17 16.19 -19.75
CA TRP A 267 -3.20 14.91 -20.44
C TRP A 267 -4.64 14.55 -20.76
N LYS A 268 -4.84 13.80 -21.84
CA LYS A 268 -6.17 13.40 -22.30
C LYS A 268 -6.28 11.90 -22.56
N PRO A 269 -7.50 11.34 -22.57
CA PRO A 269 -7.71 9.97 -23.03
C PRO A 269 -7.28 9.81 -24.48
N ALA A 270 -6.84 8.61 -24.87
CA ALA A 270 -6.47 8.33 -26.26
C ALA A 270 -7.64 8.57 -27.24
N GLY A 271 -8.87 8.20 -26.87
CA GLY A 271 -10.06 8.50 -27.67
C GLY A 271 -10.28 10.00 -27.89
N ALA A 272 -10.05 10.84 -26.87
CA ALA A 272 -10.20 12.29 -27.00
C ALA A 272 -9.14 12.90 -27.93
N ALA A 273 -7.88 12.44 -27.83
CA ALA A 273 -6.83 12.85 -28.76
C ALA A 273 -7.14 12.43 -30.21
N LEU A 274 -7.79 11.28 -30.39
CA LEU A 274 -8.22 10.82 -31.71
C LEU A 274 -9.38 11.65 -32.26
N LEU A 275 -10.30 12.14 -31.42
CA LEU A 275 -11.35 13.08 -31.84
C LEU A 275 -10.79 14.42 -32.34
N GLU A 276 -9.70 14.91 -31.74
CA GLU A 276 -9.03 16.14 -32.19
C GLU A 276 -8.44 16.02 -33.60
N THR A 277 -8.23 14.79 -34.10
CA THR A 277 -7.79 14.52 -35.47
C THR A 277 -8.71 15.20 -36.50
N PHE A 278 -10.02 15.17 -36.29
CA PHE A 278 -10.99 15.75 -37.24
C PHE A 278 -10.94 17.29 -37.28
N GLN A 279 -10.41 17.92 -36.23
CA GLN A 279 -10.22 19.35 -36.15
C GLN A 279 -8.84 19.75 -36.69
N ASN A 280 -7.80 19.01 -36.30
CA ASN A 280 -6.41 19.33 -36.58
C ASN A 280 -5.92 18.84 -37.96
N GLY A 281 -6.67 17.96 -38.62
CA GLY A 281 -6.30 17.40 -39.93
C GLY A 281 -5.14 16.40 -39.88
N ARG A 282 -4.76 15.94 -38.69
CA ARG A 282 -3.70 14.95 -38.49
C ARG A 282 -4.00 14.04 -37.31
N VAL A 283 -3.70 12.75 -37.45
CA VAL A 283 -3.84 11.79 -36.35
C VAL A 283 -2.78 12.09 -35.29
N ASN A 284 -3.17 12.07 -34.02
CA ASN A 284 -2.24 12.32 -32.92
C ASN A 284 -1.09 11.30 -32.90
N ALA A 285 0.15 11.80 -32.84
CA ALA A 285 1.35 10.97 -32.93
C ALA A 285 1.49 9.97 -31.77
N SER A 286 1.05 10.32 -30.56
CA SER A 286 1.08 9.41 -29.41
C SER A 286 0.06 8.29 -29.55
N ALA A 287 -1.14 8.59 -30.06
CA ALA A 287 -2.14 7.58 -30.36
C ALA A 287 -1.66 6.60 -31.45
N LEU A 288 -1.01 7.11 -32.50
CA LEU A 288 -0.34 6.28 -33.50
C LEU A 288 0.77 5.40 -32.91
N ALA A 289 1.57 5.92 -31.98
CA ALA A 289 2.59 5.14 -31.30
C ALA A 289 1.99 3.98 -30.49
N TYR A 290 0.91 4.21 -29.75
CA TYR A 290 0.19 3.14 -29.04
C TYR A 290 -0.39 2.08 -29.99
N ALA A 291 -0.96 2.50 -31.13
CA ALA A 291 -1.40 1.56 -32.17
C ALA A 291 -0.24 0.76 -32.77
N GLY A 292 0.93 1.38 -32.94
CA GLY A 292 2.17 0.73 -33.35
C GLY A 292 2.66 -0.32 -32.33
N PHE A 293 2.64 0.00 -31.03
CA PHE A 293 2.94 -0.97 -29.98
C PHE A 293 1.99 -2.16 -30.02
N ALA A 294 0.69 -1.90 -30.17
CA ALA A 294 -0.33 -2.93 -30.28
C ALA A 294 -0.08 -3.84 -31.50
N HIS A 295 0.20 -3.26 -32.67
CA HIS A 295 0.52 -4.02 -33.87
C HIS A 295 1.77 -4.89 -33.67
N ALA A 296 2.86 -4.34 -33.14
CA ALA A 296 4.10 -5.07 -32.92
C ALA A 296 3.95 -6.19 -31.87
N TRP A 297 3.23 -5.91 -30.76
CA TRP A 297 2.93 -6.90 -29.73
C TRP A 297 2.07 -8.04 -30.30
N ARG A 298 1.00 -7.71 -31.03
CA ARG A 298 0.07 -8.71 -31.59
C ARG A 298 0.71 -9.63 -32.61
N ASN A 299 1.68 -9.14 -33.37
CA ASN A 299 2.36 -9.88 -34.44
C ASN A 299 3.74 -10.44 -34.02
N ASP A 300 4.02 -10.48 -32.71
CA ASP A 300 5.26 -11.02 -32.15
C ASP A 300 6.56 -10.37 -32.68
N LYS A 301 6.49 -9.08 -33.07
CA LYS A 301 7.61 -8.30 -33.63
C LYS A 301 8.39 -7.54 -32.54
N ALA A 302 9.16 -8.27 -31.74
CA ALA A 302 9.87 -7.72 -30.58
C ALA A 302 10.83 -6.56 -30.92
N GLU A 303 11.63 -6.66 -31.98
CA GLU A 303 12.56 -5.59 -32.36
C GLU A 303 11.83 -4.28 -32.70
N GLN A 304 10.72 -4.38 -33.45
CA GLN A 304 9.90 -3.22 -33.80
C GLN A 304 9.27 -2.60 -32.56
N PHE A 305 8.73 -3.43 -31.65
CA PHE A 305 8.17 -2.95 -30.39
C PHE A 305 9.22 -2.18 -29.58
N ASN A 306 10.41 -2.75 -29.39
CA ASN A 306 11.48 -2.16 -28.61
C ASN A 306 11.96 -0.84 -29.22
N HIS A 307 12.10 -0.81 -30.54
CA HIS A 307 12.47 0.40 -31.27
C HIS A 307 11.43 1.51 -31.12
N LEU A 308 10.14 1.20 -31.28
CA LEU A 308 9.05 2.17 -31.11
C LEU A 308 9.00 2.73 -29.68
N ILE A 309 9.20 1.89 -28.65
CA ILE A 309 9.26 2.35 -27.25
C ILE A 309 10.41 3.34 -27.05
N GLY A 310 11.59 3.04 -27.61
CA GLY A 310 12.75 3.92 -27.58
C GLY A 310 12.49 5.28 -28.24
N LEU A 311 11.89 5.28 -29.44
CA LEU A 311 11.52 6.50 -30.16
C LEU A 311 10.50 7.34 -29.39
N PHE A 312 9.42 6.71 -28.92
CA PHE A 312 8.36 7.38 -28.18
C PHE A 312 8.89 8.03 -26.91
N ARG A 313 9.68 7.29 -26.12
CA ARG A 313 10.29 7.80 -24.89
C ARG A 313 11.29 8.92 -25.16
N THR A 314 12.07 8.85 -26.23
CA THR A 314 12.97 9.94 -26.65
C THR A 314 12.19 11.20 -27.02
N GLY A 315 11.05 11.05 -27.71
CA GLY A 315 10.14 12.15 -28.01
C GLY A 315 9.50 12.78 -26.77
N LEU A 316 9.14 11.96 -25.77
CA LEU A 316 8.63 12.44 -24.49
C LEU A 316 9.72 13.15 -23.67
N ALA A 317 10.94 12.61 -23.62
CA ALA A 317 12.05 13.20 -22.85
C ALA A 317 12.38 14.63 -23.27
N LYS A 318 12.18 14.98 -24.54
CA LYS A 318 12.36 16.36 -25.04
C LYS A 318 11.38 17.37 -24.43
N ARG A 319 10.21 16.92 -23.96
CA ARG A 319 9.10 17.78 -23.50
C ARG A 319 8.75 17.61 -22.03
N PHE A 320 8.99 16.42 -21.47
CA PHE A 320 8.54 15.98 -20.14
C PHE A 320 9.65 15.23 -19.37
N ALA A 321 10.90 15.68 -19.48
CA ALA A 321 12.04 15.05 -18.82
C ALA A 321 11.85 14.88 -17.29
N PRO A 322 11.35 15.88 -16.53
CA PRO A 322 11.12 15.72 -15.09
C PRO A 322 10.09 14.64 -14.75
N GLU A 323 8.99 14.57 -15.50
CA GLU A 323 7.93 13.59 -15.32
C GLU A 323 8.41 12.18 -15.66
N LEU A 324 9.20 12.04 -16.73
CA LEU A 324 9.83 10.77 -17.10
C LEU A 324 10.79 10.28 -16.02
N ALA A 325 11.60 11.19 -15.44
CA ALA A 325 12.51 10.84 -14.36
C ALA A 325 11.76 10.34 -13.11
N LYS A 326 10.64 10.97 -12.75
CA LYS A 326 9.76 10.48 -11.67
C LYS A 326 9.14 9.12 -12.01
N SER A 327 8.64 8.94 -13.23
CA SER A 327 8.08 7.68 -13.71
C SER A 327 9.08 6.52 -13.62
N ASP A 328 10.32 6.78 -14.07
CA ASP A 328 11.42 5.80 -14.02
C ASP A 328 11.81 5.44 -12.59
N ALA A 329 11.90 6.45 -11.72
CA ALA A 329 12.23 6.25 -10.31
C ALA A 329 11.15 5.46 -9.57
N GLU A 330 9.87 5.74 -9.83
CA GLU A 330 8.75 4.99 -9.24
C GLU A 330 8.73 3.54 -9.71
N ALA A 331 8.94 3.27 -11.01
CA ALA A 331 9.01 1.90 -11.51
C ALA A 331 10.16 1.10 -10.87
N ARG A 332 11.32 1.75 -10.65
CA ARG A 332 12.45 1.13 -9.92
C ARG A 332 12.13 0.93 -8.44
N PHE A 333 11.49 1.90 -7.80
CA PHE A 333 11.06 1.82 -6.42
C PHE A 333 10.09 0.66 -6.19
N ASN A 334 9.11 0.49 -7.10
CA ASN A 334 8.17 -0.64 -7.07
C ASN A 334 8.89 -1.98 -7.24
N ALA A 335 9.86 -2.06 -8.14
CA ALA A 335 10.62 -3.30 -8.36
C ALA A 335 11.55 -3.64 -7.18
N ALA A 336 12.08 -2.63 -6.50
CA ALA A 336 13.03 -2.84 -5.39
C ALA A 336 12.36 -3.22 -4.06
N GLU A 337 11.06 -2.95 -3.90
CA GLU A 337 10.26 -3.27 -2.72
C GLU A 337 11.00 -2.98 -1.39
N PRO A 338 11.52 -1.74 -1.17
CA PRO A 338 12.44 -1.46 -0.07
C PRO A 338 11.86 -1.79 1.30
N PHE A 339 10.55 -1.58 1.48
CA PHE A 339 9.87 -1.93 2.73
C PHE A 339 9.73 -3.43 2.97
N TYR A 340 9.57 -4.23 1.91
CA TYR A 340 9.53 -5.70 2.05
C TYR A 340 10.92 -6.23 2.44
N THR A 341 11.96 -5.68 1.82
CA THR A 341 13.36 -5.97 2.16
C THR A 341 13.67 -5.58 3.60
N SER A 342 13.29 -4.36 4.03
CA SER A 342 13.43 -3.90 5.43
C SER A 342 12.65 -4.77 6.41
N MET A 343 11.42 -5.16 6.08
CA MET A 343 10.60 -6.06 6.91
C MET A 343 11.30 -7.39 7.15
N THR A 344 11.87 -7.98 6.10
CA THR A 344 12.65 -9.22 6.20
C THR A 344 13.87 -9.05 7.11
N LEU A 345 14.62 -7.95 6.93
CA LEU A 345 15.79 -7.66 7.75
C LEU A 345 15.41 -7.43 9.22
N TYR A 346 14.33 -6.73 9.53
CA TYR A 346 13.83 -6.56 10.89
C TYR A 346 13.40 -7.89 11.52
N ALA A 347 12.74 -8.78 10.76
CA ALA A 347 12.37 -10.11 11.24
C ALA A 347 13.61 -10.93 11.62
N ILE A 348 14.63 -10.95 10.75
CA ILE A 348 15.89 -11.64 11.03
C ILE A 348 16.59 -11.00 12.24
N ALA A 349 16.65 -9.66 12.29
CA ALA A 349 17.26 -8.94 13.41
C ALA A 349 16.57 -9.26 14.73
N PHE A 350 15.25 -9.30 14.75
CA PHE A 350 14.46 -9.69 15.92
C PHE A 350 14.81 -11.10 16.39
N LEU A 351 14.84 -12.08 15.47
CA LEU A 351 15.23 -13.46 15.80
C LEU A 351 16.65 -13.53 16.36
N LEU A 352 17.63 -12.90 15.70
CA LEU A 352 19.02 -12.85 16.20
C LEU A 352 19.12 -12.20 17.59
N ALA A 353 18.36 -11.12 17.81
CA ALA A 353 18.36 -10.42 19.08
C ALA A 353 17.75 -11.26 20.21
N VAL A 354 16.67 -12.00 19.94
CA VAL A 354 16.10 -12.97 20.89
C VAL A 354 17.10 -14.10 21.18
N PHE A 355 17.73 -14.69 20.15
CA PHE A 355 18.73 -15.74 20.33
C PHE A 355 19.99 -15.27 21.06
N SER A 356 20.32 -13.96 20.97
CA SER A 356 21.45 -13.37 21.70
C SER A 356 21.33 -13.55 23.21
N TRP A 357 20.10 -13.60 23.74
CA TRP A 357 19.86 -13.81 25.16
C TRP A 357 20.10 -15.24 25.62
N LEU A 358 20.07 -16.21 24.70
CA LEU A 358 20.38 -17.61 24.99
C LEU A 358 21.87 -17.92 24.73
N THR A 359 22.43 -17.40 23.64
CA THR A 359 23.77 -17.75 23.16
C THR A 359 24.47 -16.56 22.54
N TRP A 360 25.78 -16.41 22.79
CA TRP A 360 26.65 -15.38 22.18
C TRP A 360 26.08 -13.94 22.22
N PRO A 361 25.78 -13.41 23.42
CA PRO A 361 25.06 -12.14 23.59
C PRO A 361 25.74 -10.97 22.85
N GLU A 362 27.05 -10.88 22.93
CA GLU A 362 27.79 -9.78 22.28
C GLU A 362 27.79 -9.89 20.75
N ALA A 363 28.00 -11.09 20.19
CA ALA A 363 28.10 -11.26 18.74
C ALA A 363 26.73 -11.17 18.06
N LEU A 364 25.71 -11.84 18.62
CA LEU A 364 24.35 -11.80 18.06
C LEU A 364 23.68 -10.44 18.29
N GLY A 365 23.90 -9.79 19.45
CA GLY A 365 23.41 -8.45 19.71
C GLY A 365 23.97 -7.43 18.73
N LYS A 366 25.30 -7.43 18.49
CA LYS A 366 25.95 -6.58 17.48
C LYS A 366 25.45 -6.87 16.07
N SER A 367 25.20 -8.15 15.73
CA SER A 367 24.66 -8.53 14.43
C SER A 367 23.25 -7.98 14.24
N ALA A 368 22.37 -8.16 15.23
CA ALA A 368 21.01 -7.63 15.20
C ALA A 368 20.99 -6.10 15.07
N PHE A 369 21.87 -5.39 15.81
CA PHE A 369 22.00 -3.94 15.69
C PHE A 369 22.30 -3.49 14.26
N TRP A 370 23.30 -4.10 13.60
CA TRP A 370 23.65 -3.76 12.22
C TRP A 370 22.52 -4.06 11.23
N LEU A 371 21.80 -5.17 11.41
CA LEU A 371 20.63 -5.49 10.60
C LEU A 371 19.52 -4.45 10.76
N VAL A 372 19.21 -4.04 12.01
CA VAL A 372 18.25 -2.96 12.29
C VAL A 372 18.70 -1.66 11.64
N ALA A 373 19.98 -1.29 11.76
CA ALA A 373 20.51 -0.05 11.19
C ALA A 373 20.39 -0.02 9.66
N VAL A 374 20.73 -1.14 8.97
CA VAL A 374 20.57 -1.26 7.52
C VAL A 374 19.09 -1.22 7.12
N ALA A 375 18.22 -1.94 7.83
CA ALA A 375 16.78 -1.92 7.58
C ALA A 375 16.17 -0.53 7.77
N TRP A 376 16.60 0.21 8.80
CA TRP A 376 16.15 1.56 9.07
C TRP A 376 16.65 2.55 8.02
N LEU A 377 17.91 2.44 7.59
CA LEU A 377 18.45 3.25 6.50
C LEU A 377 17.69 2.99 5.20
N LEU A 378 17.42 1.72 4.86
CA LEU A 378 16.64 1.37 3.68
C LEU A 378 15.19 1.90 3.75
N SER A 379 14.54 1.79 4.91
CA SER A 379 13.22 2.40 5.13
C SER A 379 13.26 3.92 5.00
N THR A 380 14.34 4.57 5.45
CA THR A 380 14.54 6.02 5.32
C THR A 380 14.66 6.43 3.86
N VAL A 381 15.47 5.72 3.06
CA VAL A 381 15.55 5.92 1.61
C VAL A 381 14.19 5.69 0.94
N GLY A 382 13.46 4.65 1.38
CA GLY A 382 12.13 4.35 0.86
C GLY A 382 11.13 5.48 1.13
N ILE A 383 11.07 5.98 2.36
CA ILE A 383 10.21 7.12 2.74
C ILE A 383 10.62 8.40 1.99
N ALA A 384 11.92 8.70 1.92
CA ALA A 384 12.42 9.89 1.22
C ALA A 384 12.11 9.85 -0.28
N THR A 385 12.24 8.68 -0.92
CA THR A 385 11.89 8.49 -2.34
C THR A 385 10.40 8.76 -2.55
N ARG A 386 9.54 8.26 -1.66
CA ARG A 386 8.09 8.54 -1.72
C ARG A 386 7.78 10.02 -1.54
N MET A 387 8.42 10.69 -0.59
CA MET A 387 8.25 12.13 -0.38
C MET A 387 8.58 12.93 -1.65
N TRP A 388 9.65 12.55 -2.35
CA TRP A 388 10.03 13.19 -3.61
C TRP A 388 9.08 12.87 -4.77
N LEU A 389 8.59 11.62 -4.87
CA LEU A 389 7.61 11.22 -5.86
C LEU A 389 6.27 11.95 -5.67
N GLU A 390 5.74 11.96 -4.44
CA GLU A 390 4.48 12.63 -4.09
C GLU A 390 4.62 14.16 -4.04
N GLY A 391 5.82 14.68 -3.77
CA GLY A 391 6.02 16.10 -3.47
C GLY A 391 5.43 16.51 -2.12
N ARG A 392 5.27 15.54 -1.21
CA ARG A 392 4.57 15.69 0.07
C ARG A 392 5.39 15.11 1.24
N PRO A 393 5.16 15.58 2.48
CA PRO A 393 5.65 14.93 3.70
C PRO A 393 5.18 13.47 3.85
N PRO A 394 5.82 12.65 4.72
CA PRO A 394 5.71 11.19 4.72
C PRO A 394 4.42 10.60 5.32
N VAL A 395 3.38 11.42 5.53
CA VAL A 395 2.17 11.03 6.28
C VAL A 395 0.89 11.46 5.56
N THR A 396 0.73 11.05 4.31
CA THR A 396 -0.39 11.43 3.42
C THR A 396 -1.65 10.56 3.58
N ASN A 397 -1.50 9.33 4.05
CA ASN A 397 -2.56 8.33 4.24
C ASN A 397 -2.20 7.31 5.33
N LEU A 398 -3.14 6.42 5.71
CA LEU A 398 -2.94 5.41 6.77
C LEU A 398 -1.72 4.51 6.53
N TYR A 399 -1.45 4.14 5.27
CA TYR A 399 -0.28 3.34 4.90
C TYR A 399 1.02 4.08 5.25
N SER A 400 1.17 5.31 4.77
CA SER A 400 2.36 6.15 5.01
C SER A 400 2.51 6.52 6.48
N SER A 401 1.41 6.74 7.21
CA SER A 401 1.44 6.91 8.68
C SER A 401 1.99 5.69 9.40
N ALA A 402 1.62 4.48 8.96
CA ALA A 402 2.11 3.24 9.57
C ALA A 402 3.62 3.05 9.34
N LEU A 403 4.10 3.39 8.14
CA LEU A 403 5.53 3.43 7.85
C LEU A 403 6.26 4.44 8.75
N PHE A 404 5.72 5.65 8.89
CA PHE A 404 6.35 6.72 9.66
C PHE A 404 6.41 6.42 11.16
N ILE A 405 5.31 5.91 11.74
CA ILE A 405 5.26 5.53 13.16
C ILE A 405 6.28 4.42 13.47
N GLY A 406 6.35 3.39 12.63
CA GLY A 406 7.36 2.34 12.74
C GLY A 406 8.79 2.86 12.62
N TRP A 407 9.05 3.69 11.62
CA TRP A 407 10.34 4.33 11.40
C TRP A 407 10.79 5.18 12.59
N GLY A 408 9.89 5.99 13.15
CA GLY A 408 10.17 6.83 14.32
C GLY A 408 10.42 6.02 15.59
N ALA A 409 9.63 4.97 15.82
CA ALA A 409 9.84 4.08 16.97
C ALA A 409 11.18 3.32 16.87
N VAL A 410 11.54 2.84 15.68
CA VAL A 410 12.86 2.21 15.45
C VAL A 410 14.01 3.20 15.64
N LEU A 411 13.86 4.45 15.20
CA LEU A 411 14.86 5.49 15.44
C LEU A 411 15.08 5.72 16.95
N LEU A 412 13.99 5.83 17.72
CA LEU A 412 14.08 5.95 19.17
C LEU A 412 14.75 4.71 19.79
N CYS A 413 14.43 3.50 19.33
CA CYS A 413 15.11 2.27 19.76
C CYS A 413 16.62 2.28 19.47
N LEU A 414 17.04 2.78 18.31
CA LEU A 414 18.46 2.92 17.96
C LEU A 414 19.17 3.92 18.89
N VAL A 415 18.51 5.04 19.22
CA VAL A 415 19.02 6.00 20.21
C VAL A 415 19.12 5.37 21.60
N LEU A 416 18.11 4.62 22.04
CA LEU A 416 18.14 3.90 23.32
C LEU A 416 19.26 2.85 23.35
N GLU A 417 19.45 2.11 22.26
CA GLU A 417 20.55 1.15 22.15
C GLU A 417 21.91 1.84 22.25
N TYR A 418 22.08 3.00 21.60
CA TYR A 418 23.30 3.79 21.69
C TYR A 418 23.63 4.24 23.12
N ILE A 419 22.61 4.62 23.90
CA ILE A 419 22.75 5.09 25.28
C ILE A 419 22.96 3.92 26.26
N TYR A 420 22.12 2.90 26.20
CA TYR A 420 22.05 1.83 27.22
C TYR A 420 22.84 0.56 26.86
N ARG A 421 23.13 0.34 25.57
CA ARG A 421 24.03 -0.72 25.05
C ARG A 421 23.76 -2.13 25.60
N ASN A 422 22.49 -2.49 25.75
CA ASN A 422 22.05 -3.74 26.39
C ASN A 422 21.24 -4.66 25.46
N ALA A 423 21.28 -4.43 24.14
CA ALA A 423 20.52 -5.13 23.10
C ALA A 423 18.98 -5.01 23.18
N VAL A 424 18.43 -4.38 24.22
CA VAL A 424 16.98 -4.22 24.39
C VAL A 424 16.41 -3.30 23.32
N GLY A 425 17.14 -2.24 22.95
CA GLY A 425 16.75 -1.35 21.86
C GLY A 425 16.72 -2.08 20.53
N SER A 426 17.71 -2.93 20.25
CA SER A 426 17.75 -3.74 19.02
C SER A 426 16.60 -4.76 18.93
N VAL A 427 16.24 -5.42 20.03
CA VAL A 427 15.07 -6.32 20.09
C VAL A 427 13.78 -5.55 19.83
N ALA A 428 13.60 -4.42 20.52
CA ALA A 428 12.42 -3.58 20.35
C ALA A 428 12.31 -3.03 18.93
N ALA A 429 13.42 -2.57 18.35
CA ALA A 429 13.48 -2.11 16.97
C ALA A 429 13.09 -3.21 15.96
N GLY A 430 13.67 -4.41 16.08
CA GLY A 430 13.35 -5.53 15.19
C GLY A 430 11.87 -5.92 15.25
N ALA A 431 11.30 -6.04 16.45
CA ALA A 431 9.91 -6.41 16.63
C ALA A 431 8.94 -5.32 16.15
N ILE A 432 9.16 -4.07 16.55
CA ILE A 432 8.31 -2.93 16.18
C ILE A 432 8.40 -2.69 14.67
N GLY A 433 9.63 -2.60 14.12
CA GLY A 433 9.86 -2.40 12.70
C GLY A 433 9.22 -3.47 11.83
N PHE A 434 9.33 -4.74 12.23
CA PHE A 434 8.64 -5.84 11.55
C PHE A 434 7.12 -5.70 11.64
N ALA A 435 6.56 -5.51 12.84
CA ALA A 435 5.11 -5.43 13.04
C ALA A 435 4.48 -4.24 12.29
N THR A 436 5.10 -3.06 12.30
CA THR A 436 4.58 -1.89 11.59
C THR A 436 4.67 -2.03 10.07
N LEU A 437 5.75 -2.63 9.56
CA LEU A 437 5.85 -2.90 8.11
C LEU A 437 4.90 -4.01 7.67
N LEU A 438 4.59 -4.97 8.54
CA LEU A 438 3.56 -5.97 8.28
C LEU A 438 2.17 -5.34 8.19
N ILE A 439 1.85 -4.39 9.08
CA ILE A 439 0.60 -3.62 9.01
C ILE A 439 0.57 -2.79 7.71
N ALA A 440 1.65 -2.08 7.39
CA ALA A 440 1.76 -1.33 6.14
C ALA A 440 1.61 -2.24 4.91
N HIS A 441 2.18 -3.44 4.92
CA HIS A 441 1.99 -4.42 3.86
C HIS A 441 0.51 -4.77 3.66
N HIS A 442 -0.24 -5.05 4.74
CA HIS A 442 -1.67 -5.32 4.63
C HIS A 442 -2.46 -4.12 4.11
N LEU A 443 -2.11 -2.90 4.53
CA LEU A 443 -2.71 -1.67 4.02
C LEU A 443 -2.38 -1.44 2.54
N SER A 444 -1.21 -1.89 2.05
CA SER A 444 -0.86 -1.75 0.63
C SER A 444 -1.63 -2.69 -0.30
N LEU A 445 -2.31 -3.71 0.24
CA LEU A 445 -3.11 -4.64 -0.57
C LEU A 445 -4.39 -3.99 -1.11
N THR A 446 -4.75 -2.79 -0.67
CA THR A 446 -5.96 -2.09 -1.11
C THR A 446 -5.80 -1.35 -2.44
N GLY A 447 -4.59 -1.23 -2.99
CA GLY A 447 -4.36 -0.60 -4.29
C GLY A 447 -3.10 0.28 -4.35
N ASP A 448 -3.24 1.46 -4.96
CA ASP A 448 -2.16 2.45 -5.04
C ASP A 448 -1.90 3.04 -3.64
N THR A 449 -0.63 3.22 -3.28
CA THR A 449 -0.26 3.79 -1.98
C THR A 449 0.19 5.24 -2.08
N LEU A 450 0.36 5.77 -3.31
CA LEU A 450 0.74 7.15 -3.64
C LEU A 450 -0.48 7.92 -4.18
N GLU A 451 -1.59 7.83 -3.45
CA GLU A 451 -2.89 8.41 -3.83
C GLU A 451 -2.93 9.93 -3.66
N MET A 452 -3.81 10.59 -4.42
CA MET A 452 -4.12 12.00 -4.19
C MET A 452 -4.91 12.15 -2.89
N MET A 453 -4.48 13.10 -2.05
CA MET A 453 -5.10 13.33 -0.76
C MET A 453 -6.42 14.08 -0.89
N ARG A 454 -7.29 13.99 0.12
CA ARG A 454 -8.48 14.86 0.20
C ARG A 454 -8.06 16.33 0.29
N ALA A 455 -8.88 17.23 -0.23
CA ALA A 455 -8.55 18.66 -0.35
C ALA A 455 -8.08 19.32 0.97
N VAL A 456 -8.65 18.94 2.13
CA VAL A 456 -8.21 19.47 3.44
C VAL A 456 -6.77 19.08 3.78
N LEU A 457 -6.30 17.90 3.32
CA LEU A 457 -4.93 17.43 3.50
C LEU A 457 -3.95 18.09 2.52
N ASP A 458 -4.41 18.91 1.58
CA ASP A 458 -3.60 19.58 0.55
C ASP A 458 -2.82 20.80 1.10
N SER A 459 -2.25 20.67 2.30
CA SER A 459 -1.36 21.67 2.90
C SER A 459 -0.06 21.03 3.35
N ASN A 460 1.05 21.34 2.65
CA ASN A 460 2.38 20.86 3.02
C ASN A 460 2.84 21.38 4.39
N PHE A 461 2.39 22.57 4.77
CA PHE A 461 2.71 23.15 6.07
C PHE A 461 2.13 22.31 7.21
N TRP A 462 0.81 22.04 7.19
CA TRP A 462 0.16 21.29 8.26
C TRP A 462 0.52 19.81 8.26
N LEU A 463 0.64 19.23 7.07
CA LEU A 463 1.09 17.85 6.92
C LEU A 463 2.54 17.65 7.41
N GLY A 464 3.42 18.63 7.17
CA GLY A 464 4.82 18.57 7.59
C GLY A 464 5.06 18.94 9.06
N THR A 465 4.14 19.69 9.68
CA THR A 465 4.28 20.14 11.08
C THR A 465 3.36 19.34 12.01
N HIS A 466 2.06 19.65 12.03
CA HIS A 466 1.07 19.03 12.92
C HIS A 466 1.12 17.50 12.84
N VAL A 467 0.96 16.94 11.63
CA VAL A 467 0.80 15.49 11.45
C VAL A 467 2.09 14.76 11.84
N VAL A 468 3.25 15.28 11.47
CA VAL A 468 4.57 14.72 11.86
C VAL A 468 4.78 14.78 13.37
N VAL A 469 4.47 15.91 14.02
CA VAL A 469 4.64 16.09 15.47
C VAL A 469 3.73 15.13 16.24
N VAL A 470 2.44 15.06 15.88
CA VAL A 470 1.48 14.22 16.60
C VAL A 470 1.79 12.72 16.40
N THR A 471 2.14 12.30 15.19
CA THR A 471 2.50 10.89 14.91
C THR A 471 3.82 10.48 15.56
N THR A 472 4.75 11.41 15.76
CA THR A 472 5.96 11.19 16.57
C THR A 472 5.59 10.88 18.03
N GLY A 473 4.59 11.58 18.57
CA GLY A 473 4.03 11.28 19.90
C GLY A 473 3.37 9.89 19.96
N TYR A 474 2.70 9.46 18.89
CA TYR A 474 2.09 8.14 18.80
C TYR A 474 3.16 7.04 18.78
N ALA A 475 4.21 7.22 17.98
CA ALA A 475 5.35 6.31 17.91
C ALA A 475 6.02 6.14 19.28
N ALA A 476 6.21 7.25 20.02
CA ALA A 476 6.75 7.21 21.37
C ALA A 476 5.82 6.48 22.35
N THR A 477 4.51 6.75 22.32
CA THR A 477 3.54 6.05 23.18
C THR A 477 3.55 4.54 22.92
N PHE A 478 3.56 4.12 21.64
CA PHE A 478 3.68 2.70 21.28
C PHE A 478 4.98 2.06 21.76
N LEU A 479 6.10 2.77 21.63
CA LEU A 479 7.39 2.30 22.10
C LEU A 479 7.41 2.11 23.62
N ALA A 480 6.84 3.05 24.38
CA ALA A 480 6.75 2.94 25.84
C ALA A 480 5.96 1.68 26.25
N GLY A 481 4.81 1.43 25.64
CA GLY A 481 4.03 0.22 25.90
C GLY A 481 4.74 -1.07 25.45
N PHE A 482 5.52 -1.03 24.36
CA PHE A 482 6.31 -2.17 23.92
C PHE A 482 7.48 -2.51 24.87
N LEU A 483 8.21 -1.52 25.36
CA LEU A 483 9.24 -1.74 26.38
C LEU A 483 8.62 -2.26 27.69
N ALA A 484 7.42 -1.80 28.03
CA ALA A 484 6.67 -2.31 29.16
C ALA A 484 6.22 -3.78 28.98
N LEU A 485 5.84 -4.19 27.77
CA LEU A 485 5.61 -5.60 27.42
C LEU A 485 6.85 -6.46 27.71
N ILE A 486 8.03 -6.01 27.25
CA ILE A 486 9.30 -6.71 27.49
C ILE A 486 9.54 -6.85 29.01
N TYR A 487 9.33 -5.78 29.78
CA TYR A 487 9.48 -5.81 31.24
C TYR A 487 8.58 -6.87 31.88
N ILE A 488 7.29 -6.86 31.56
CA ILE A 488 6.28 -7.74 32.18
C ILE A 488 6.55 -9.20 31.82
N LEU A 489 6.80 -9.49 30.54
CA LEU A 489 7.05 -10.84 30.06
C LEU A 489 8.36 -11.41 30.61
N ARG A 490 9.45 -10.63 30.63
CA ARG A 490 10.72 -11.05 31.23
C ARG A 490 10.55 -11.31 32.72
N GLY A 491 9.80 -10.46 33.42
CA GLY A 491 9.57 -10.59 34.84
C GLY A 491 8.82 -11.86 35.24
N LEU A 492 7.77 -12.21 34.50
CA LEU A 492 6.92 -13.37 34.78
C LEU A 492 7.52 -14.69 34.31
N PHE A 493 8.02 -14.74 33.08
CA PHE A 493 8.36 -16.01 32.42
C PHE A 493 9.84 -16.38 32.53
N THR A 494 10.71 -15.43 32.87
CA THR A 494 12.16 -15.64 32.90
C THR A 494 12.77 -15.22 34.24
N THR A 495 14.01 -15.65 34.49
CA THR A 495 14.85 -15.16 35.60
C THR A 495 15.76 -14.00 35.19
N SER A 496 15.62 -13.51 33.95
CA SER A 496 16.56 -12.57 33.33
C SER A 496 16.32 -11.10 33.69
N LEU A 497 15.25 -10.78 34.42
CA LEU A 497 14.95 -9.41 34.83
C LEU A 497 15.61 -9.12 36.18
N ASP A 498 16.85 -8.64 36.14
CA ASP A 498 17.55 -8.16 37.32
C ASP A 498 17.18 -6.69 37.65
N LYS A 499 17.60 -6.22 38.82
CA LYS A 499 17.31 -4.85 39.28
C LYS A 499 17.83 -3.79 38.31
N ALA A 500 19.05 -3.97 37.78
CA ALA A 500 19.67 -3.02 36.86
C ALA A 500 18.86 -2.89 35.56
N THR A 501 18.41 -4.02 34.99
CA THR A 501 17.58 -4.06 33.78
C THR A 501 16.18 -3.48 34.05
N ALA A 502 15.58 -3.83 35.19
CA ALA A 502 14.29 -3.28 35.62
C ALA A 502 14.33 -1.74 35.77
N ASP A 503 15.39 -1.22 36.41
CA ASP A 503 15.61 0.21 36.59
C ASP A 503 15.94 0.92 35.26
N ALA A 504 16.67 0.26 34.36
CA ALA A 504 16.92 0.77 33.01
C ALA A 504 15.61 0.88 32.20
N LEU A 505 14.83 -0.21 32.10
CA LEU A 505 13.54 -0.23 31.40
C LEU A 505 12.57 0.81 31.97
N THR A 506 12.50 0.93 33.31
CA THR A 506 11.66 1.94 33.98
C THR A 506 12.06 3.36 33.57
N ARG A 507 13.37 3.67 33.57
CA ARG A 507 13.87 4.99 33.15
C ARG A 507 13.60 5.26 31.68
N MET A 508 13.79 4.27 30.81
CA MET A 508 13.47 4.38 29.38
C MET A 508 11.99 4.67 29.18
N VAL A 509 11.10 3.85 29.74
CA VAL A 509 9.64 4.02 29.61
C VAL A 509 9.21 5.37 30.14
N TYR A 510 9.69 5.79 31.30
CA TYR A 510 9.37 7.11 31.85
C TYR A 510 9.82 8.25 30.93
N GLY A 511 11.06 8.23 30.45
CA GLY A 511 11.58 9.26 29.54
C GLY A 511 10.83 9.31 28.20
N ILE A 512 10.48 8.14 27.65
CA ILE A 512 9.68 8.05 26.43
C ILE A 512 8.27 8.55 26.65
N VAL A 513 7.64 8.30 27.80
CA VAL A 513 6.32 8.88 28.11
C VAL A 513 6.41 10.39 28.22
N CYS A 514 7.45 10.96 28.83
CA CYS A 514 7.66 12.43 28.81
C CYS A 514 7.76 12.98 27.38
N PHE A 515 8.54 12.31 26.53
CA PHE A 515 8.66 12.66 25.12
C PHE A 515 7.32 12.53 24.39
N ALA A 516 6.58 11.44 24.61
CA ALA A 516 5.26 11.20 24.05
C ALA A 516 4.26 12.30 24.47
N THR A 517 4.24 12.69 25.74
CA THR A 517 3.38 13.78 26.25
C THR A 517 3.68 15.08 25.53
N LEU A 518 4.95 15.47 25.40
CA LEU A 518 5.34 16.71 24.72
C LEU A 518 4.83 16.73 23.27
N PHE A 519 5.16 15.70 22.49
CA PHE A 519 4.82 15.65 21.07
C PHE A 519 3.32 15.45 20.82
N SER A 520 2.63 14.62 21.62
CA SER A 520 1.17 14.45 21.49
C SER A 520 0.42 15.72 21.88
N PHE A 521 0.83 16.43 22.95
CA PHE A 521 0.22 17.69 23.35
C PHE A 521 0.42 18.78 22.31
N THR A 522 1.68 19.06 21.94
CA THR A 522 1.99 20.06 20.90
C THR A 522 1.32 19.72 19.59
N GLY A 523 1.34 18.44 19.19
CA GLY A 523 0.63 17.94 18.01
C GLY A 523 -0.87 18.25 18.08
N THR A 524 -1.52 17.96 19.21
CA THR A 524 -2.96 18.20 19.39
C THR A 524 -3.30 19.69 19.31
N VAL A 525 -2.49 20.56 19.91
CA VAL A 525 -2.66 22.02 19.83
C VAL A 525 -2.51 22.51 18.39
N LEU A 526 -1.46 22.07 17.68
CA LEU A 526 -1.27 22.41 16.26
C LEU A 526 -2.44 21.92 15.40
N GLY A 527 -3.05 20.79 15.75
CA GLY A 527 -4.21 20.24 15.08
C GLY A 527 -5.44 21.13 15.25
N GLY A 528 -5.65 21.68 16.45
CA GLY A 528 -6.71 22.65 16.68
C GLY A 528 -6.53 23.93 15.86
N ILE A 529 -5.30 24.45 15.73
CA ILE A 529 -5.01 25.62 14.88
C ILE A 529 -5.32 25.30 13.41
N TRP A 530 -4.95 24.11 12.94
CA TRP A 530 -5.27 23.69 11.58
C TRP A 530 -6.77 23.53 11.34
N ALA A 531 -7.50 22.98 12.31
CA ALA A 531 -8.96 22.86 12.26
C ALA A 531 -9.63 24.25 12.20
N ASP A 532 -9.12 25.23 12.94
CA ASP A 532 -9.61 26.60 12.90
C ASP A 532 -9.45 27.23 11.51
N GLN A 533 -8.29 27.04 10.89
CA GLN A 533 -8.04 27.52 9.52
C GLN A 533 -8.88 26.80 8.45
N SER A 534 -9.18 25.52 8.67
CA SER A 534 -9.87 24.69 7.66
C SER A 534 -11.39 24.78 7.76
N TRP A 535 -11.92 24.89 8.99
CA TRP A 535 -13.35 24.76 9.30
C TRP A 535 -13.91 25.88 10.18
N GLY A 536 -13.11 26.90 10.51
CA GLY A 536 -13.54 28.04 11.31
C GLY A 536 -13.75 27.75 12.79
N ARG A 537 -13.22 26.62 13.30
CA ARG A 537 -13.26 26.28 14.73
C ARG A 537 -12.02 25.53 15.19
N PHE A 538 -11.46 25.94 16.34
CA PHE A 538 -10.33 25.27 16.97
C PHE A 538 -10.63 23.85 17.46
N TRP A 539 -11.85 23.58 17.93
CA TRP A 539 -12.26 22.28 18.47
C TRP A 539 -13.76 22.06 18.29
N GLY A 540 -14.18 20.81 18.16
CA GLY A 540 -15.58 20.46 17.96
C GLY A 540 -15.94 19.02 18.31
N TRP A 541 -15.12 18.36 19.15
CA TRP A 541 -15.40 17.05 19.73
C TRP A 541 -15.59 15.93 18.70
N ASP A 542 -14.99 16.07 17.52
CA ASP A 542 -14.96 15.00 16.51
C ASP A 542 -14.22 13.77 17.08
N PRO A 543 -14.58 12.53 16.71
CA PRO A 543 -13.92 11.34 17.24
C PRO A 543 -12.39 11.35 17.12
N LYS A 544 -11.81 11.98 16.08
CA LYS A 544 -10.35 12.11 15.96
C LYS A 544 -9.75 13.12 16.92
N GLU A 545 -10.41 14.25 17.12
CA GLU A 545 -10.01 15.27 18.10
C GLU A 545 -10.03 14.65 19.52
N ASN A 546 -11.10 13.93 19.85
CA ASN A 546 -11.22 13.20 21.12
C ASN A 546 -10.15 12.12 21.28
N GLY A 547 -9.85 11.37 20.21
CA GLY A 547 -8.79 10.38 20.20
C GLY A 547 -7.42 10.99 20.54
N ALA A 548 -7.06 12.11 19.89
CA ALA A 548 -5.81 12.82 20.16
C ALA A 548 -5.73 13.32 21.61
N LEU A 549 -6.83 13.90 22.12
CA LEU A 549 -6.93 14.35 23.51
C LEU A 549 -6.76 13.19 24.51
N LEU A 550 -7.37 12.03 24.24
CA LEU A 550 -7.25 10.86 25.12
C LEU A 550 -5.80 10.39 25.25
N ILE A 551 -5.00 10.46 24.18
CA ILE A 551 -3.57 10.10 24.25
C ILE A 551 -2.83 11.07 25.18
N VAL A 552 -3.06 12.38 25.04
CA VAL A 552 -2.45 13.41 25.89
C VAL A 552 -2.80 13.17 27.36
N ILE A 553 -4.09 12.99 27.65
CA ILE A 553 -4.58 12.75 29.01
C ILE A 553 -4.01 11.45 29.57
N TRP A 554 -3.95 10.37 28.78
CA TRP A 554 -3.42 9.09 29.24
C TRP A 554 -1.93 9.18 29.60
N ASN A 555 -1.13 9.83 28.75
CA ASN A 555 0.27 10.08 29.03
C ASN A 555 0.46 10.98 30.27
N ALA A 556 -0.39 11.99 30.45
CA ALA A 556 -0.40 12.83 31.65
C ALA A 556 -0.77 12.02 32.91
N ILE A 557 -1.75 11.11 32.85
CA ILE A 557 -2.12 10.21 33.95
C ILE A 557 -0.94 9.34 34.37
N ILE A 558 -0.20 8.78 33.40
CA ILE A 558 1.00 7.98 33.70
C ILE A 558 2.01 8.79 34.51
N LEU A 559 2.34 9.99 34.03
CA LEU A 559 3.33 10.86 34.68
C LEU A 559 2.86 11.36 36.04
N HIS A 560 1.60 11.80 36.14
CA HIS A 560 1.01 12.29 37.37
C HIS A 560 0.95 11.21 38.45
N SER A 561 0.45 10.01 38.09
CA SER A 561 0.40 8.87 39.01
C SER A 561 1.79 8.45 39.48
N ARG A 562 2.81 8.52 38.61
CA ARG A 562 4.19 8.21 38.97
C ARG A 562 4.79 9.26 39.90
N TRP A 563 4.57 10.54 39.60
CA TRP A 563 5.09 11.65 40.39
C TRP A 563 4.42 11.74 41.77
N GLY A 564 3.10 11.56 41.83
CA GLY A 564 2.31 11.50 43.08
C GLY A 564 2.53 10.22 43.89
N GLY A 565 3.37 9.30 43.42
CA GLY A 565 3.71 8.07 44.14
C GLY A 565 2.60 7.01 44.18
N LEU A 566 1.50 7.21 43.46
CA LEU A 566 0.36 6.28 43.35
C LEU A 566 0.74 4.97 42.66
N ILE A 567 1.71 5.02 41.76
CA ILE A 567 2.24 3.85 41.07
C ILE A 567 3.76 3.79 41.19
N LYS A 568 4.30 2.58 41.36
CA LYS A 568 5.73 2.32 41.23
C LYS A 568 6.06 1.70 39.86
N GLN A 569 7.12 0.89 39.76
CA GLN A 569 7.62 0.42 38.47
C GLN A 569 6.56 -0.40 37.71
N ARG A 570 5.92 -1.35 38.40
CA ARG A 570 4.88 -2.21 37.81
C ARG A 570 3.67 -1.42 37.29
N GLY A 571 3.16 -0.48 38.08
CA GLY A 571 2.03 0.35 37.66
C GLY A 571 2.38 1.24 36.47
N LEU A 572 3.61 1.78 36.42
CA LEU A 572 4.12 2.50 35.23
C LEU A 572 4.08 1.61 33.99
N MET A 573 4.57 0.36 34.09
CA MET A 573 4.56 -0.58 32.97
C MET A 573 3.14 -0.94 32.53
N GLY A 574 2.24 -1.22 33.48
CA GLY A 574 0.84 -1.52 33.17
C GLY A 574 0.13 -0.37 32.45
N LEU A 575 0.30 0.88 32.94
CA LEU A 575 -0.32 2.03 32.29
C LEU A 575 0.32 2.37 30.93
N ALA A 576 1.63 2.15 30.77
CA ALA A 576 2.31 2.30 29.47
C ALA A 576 1.76 1.30 28.43
N VAL A 577 1.49 0.05 28.81
CA VAL A 577 0.77 -0.91 27.95
C VAL A 577 -0.65 -0.42 27.64
N GLY A 578 -1.34 0.19 28.61
CA GLY A 578 -2.62 0.87 28.37
C GLY A 578 -2.53 1.98 27.33
N GLY A 579 -1.40 2.69 27.25
CA GLY A 579 -1.16 3.72 26.24
C GLY A 579 -1.20 3.18 24.80
N ASN A 580 -0.80 1.92 24.58
CA ASN A 580 -0.95 1.25 23.28
C ASN A 580 -2.42 1.10 22.88
N ILE A 581 -3.30 0.78 23.82
CA ILE A 581 -4.75 0.64 23.57
C ILE A 581 -5.32 1.99 23.13
N VAL A 582 -5.05 3.04 23.92
CA VAL A 582 -5.55 4.40 23.67
C VAL A 582 -5.05 4.90 22.30
N THR A 583 -3.77 4.70 22.00
CA THR A 583 -3.17 5.13 20.73
C THR A 583 -3.73 4.36 19.53
N SER A 584 -3.86 3.03 19.63
CA SER A 584 -4.46 2.21 18.56
C SER A 584 -5.93 2.56 18.31
N TRP A 585 -6.70 2.86 19.36
CA TRP A 585 -8.08 3.32 19.20
C TRP A 585 -8.16 4.68 18.52
N SER A 586 -7.34 5.64 18.96
CA SER A 586 -7.29 6.97 18.34
C SER A 586 -6.89 6.93 16.87
N TRP A 587 -5.97 6.03 16.51
CA TRP A 587 -5.41 5.98 15.16
C TRP A 587 -6.24 5.11 14.20
N PHE A 588 -6.67 3.92 14.61
CA PHE A 588 -7.49 3.01 13.79
C PHE A 588 -8.98 3.07 14.13
N GLY A 589 -9.33 2.98 15.42
CA GLY A 589 -10.72 2.86 15.88
C GLY A 589 -11.60 4.06 15.51
N THR A 590 -11.06 5.28 15.57
CA THR A 590 -11.82 6.50 15.19
C THR A 590 -12.23 6.49 13.72
N ASN A 591 -11.41 5.95 12.81
CA ASN A 591 -11.75 5.82 11.39
C ASN A 591 -12.86 4.79 11.16
N MET A 592 -13.01 3.82 12.06
CA MET A 592 -14.04 2.78 11.98
C MET A 592 -15.40 3.26 12.48
N LEU A 593 -15.48 4.39 13.19
CA LEU A 593 -16.78 4.88 13.66
C LEU A 593 -17.67 5.38 12.52
N GLY A 594 -17.12 5.61 11.32
CA GLY A 594 -17.89 6.04 10.14
C GLY A 594 -18.47 7.46 10.24
N VAL A 595 -18.37 8.09 11.40
CA VAL A 595 -18.93 9.41 11.75
C VAL A 595 -17.80 10.44 11.87
N GLY A 596 -18.09 11.68 11.48
CA GLY A 596 -17.17 12.81 11.57
C GLY A 596 -16.56 13.21 10.23
N LEU A 597 -15.99 14.42 10.17
CA LEU A 597 -15.40 15.00 8.95
C LEU A 597 -14.15 14.25 8.46
N HIS A 598 -13.75 13.21 9.20
CA HIS A 598 -12.54 12.45 9.00
C HIS A 598 -12.71 10.93 8.84
N SER A 599 -13.88 10.44 8.43
CA SER A 599 -14.03 9.00 8.10
C SER A 599 -13.39 8.69 6.74
N TYR A 600 -12.37 7.82 6.70
CA TYR A 600 -11.60 7.50 5.47
C TYR A 600 -11.59 6.02 5.07
N GLY A 601 -12.27 5.11 5.77
CA GLY A 601 -12.33 3.72 5.33
C GLY A 601 -12.75 2.75 6.42
N PHE A 602 -13.93 2.15 6.24
CA PHE A 602 -14.42 1.08 7.11
C PHE A 602 -13.97 -0.26 6.52
N THR A 603 -13.21 -1.07 7.28
CA THR A 603 -12.89 -2.46 6.91
C THR A 603 -13.18 -3.37 8.10
N ASP A 604 -14.16 -4.28 7.95
CA ASP A 604 -14.59 -5.22 8.99
C ASP A 604 -13.42 -6.04 9.58
N ALA A 605 -12.43 -6.36 8.75
CA ALA A 605 -11.25 -7.12 9.16
C ALA A 605 -10.34 -6.33 10.12
N ALA A 606 -10.17 -5.02 9.88
CA ALA A 606 -9.34 -4.19 10.74
C ALA A 606 -9.97 -3.98 12.13
N PHE A 607 -11.31 -3.99 12.22
CA PHE A 607 -12.02 -3.93 13.50
C PHE A 607 -11.67 -5.14 14.38
N TRP A 608 -11.77 -6.37 13.85
CA TRP A 608 -11.41 -7.56 14.60
C TRP A 608 -9.93 -7.60 14.98
N ALA A 609 -9.05 -7.15 14.09
CA ALA A 609 -7.63 -7.02 14.42
C ALA A 609 -7.40 -6.05 15.59
N LEU A 610 -8.11 -4.92 15.62
CA LEU A 610 -8.06 -3.96 16.72
C LEU A 610 -8.59 -4.56 18.03
N ILE A 611 -9.71 -5.27 18.00
CA ILE A 611 -10.28 -5.92 19.20
C ILE A 611 -9.34 -6.99 19.76
N ILE A 612 -8.78 -7.85 18.90
CA ILE A 612 -7.77 -8.86 19.30
C ILE A 612 -6.55 -8.16 19.91
N PHE A 613 -6.09 -7.07 19.29
CA PHE A 613 -5.00 -6.27 19.83
C PHE A 613 -5.34 -5.73 21.23
N VAL A 614 -6.49 -5.08 21.41
CA VAL A 614 -6.92 -4.55 22.72
C VAL A 614 -7.01 -5.67 23.76
N ALA A 615 -7.63 -6.80 23.42
CA ALA A 615 -7.73 -7.96 24.32
C ALA A 615 -6.34 -8.48 24.73
N SER A 616 -5.39 -8.53 23.79
CA SER A 616 -4.01 -8.93 24.09
C SER A 616 -3.32 -7.96 25.08
N GLN A 617 -3.51 -6.65 24.90
CA GLN A 617 -2.92 -5.64 25.79
C GLN A 617 -3.56 -5.70 27.19
N LEU A 618 -4.89 -5.86 27.27
CA LEU A 618 -5.60 -6.04 28.54
C LEU A 618 -5.13 -7.30 29.28
N ALA A 619 -4.93 -8.41 28.58
CA ALA A 619 -4.38 -9.62 29.17
C ALA A 619 -2.98 -9.38 29.77
N ILE A 620 -2.12 -8.63 29.08
CA ILE A 620 -0.79 -8.25 29.59
C ILE A 620 -0.90 -7.34 30.81
N ILE A 621 -1.82 -6.38 30.83
CA ILE A 621 -2.06 -5.53 32.00
C ILE A 621 -2.49 -6.39 33.19
N GLY A 622 -3.36 -7.37 32.97
CA GLY A 622 -3.73 -8.37 33.98
C GLY A 622 -2.53 -9.17 34.47
N LEU A 623 -1.62 -9.56 33.57
CA LEU A 623 -0.36 -10.22 33.93
C LEU A 623 0.55 -9.32 34.78
N ALA A 624 0.62 -8.00 34.50
CA ALA A 624 1.37 -7.06 35.31
C ALA A 624 0.85 -6.97 36.77
N ALA A 625 -0.45 -7.21 36.98
CA ALA A 625 -1.09 -7.20 38.29
C ALA A 625 -0.79 -8.44 39.15
N VAL A 626 -0.31 -9.54 38.55
CA VAL A 626 0.02 -10.80 39.25
C VAL A 626 0.98 -10.55 40.43
N PRO A 627 0.77 -11.16 41.62
CA PRO A 627 1.62 -10.95 42.80
C PRO A 627 3.10 -11.24 42.53
N LEU A 628 4.01 -10.44 43.11
CA LEU A 628 5.47 -10.58 42.92
C LEU A 628 5.99 -11.97 43.27
N ALA A 629 5.39 -12.63 44.28
CA ALA A 629 5.70 -14.00 44.64
C ALA A 629 5.54 -14.98 43.48
N ARG A 630 4.73 -14.65 42.46
CA ARG A 630 4.53 -15.48 41.29
C ARG A 630 5.52 -15.19 40.15
N TRP A 631 6.22 -14.06 40.16
CA TRP A 631 7.18 -13.67 39.14
C TRP A 631 8.46 -14.50 39.25
N ARG A 632 8.86 -15.19 38.18
CA ARG A 632 10.05 -16.08 38.19
C ARG A 632 11.34 -15.34 38.50
N SER A 633 11.50 -14.13 37.95
CA SER A 633 12.64 -13.24 38.22
C SER A 633 12.81 -12.91 39.71
N PHE A 634 11.71 -12.62 40.40
CA PHE A 634 11.74 -12.27 41.83
C PHE A 634 11.91 -13.50 42.73
N ARG A 635 11.37 -14.66 42.35
CA ARG A 635 11.60 -15.92 43.10
C ARG A 635 13.07 -16.35 43.10
N ALA A 636 13.76 -16.21 41.97
CA ALA A 636 15.16 -16.61 41.84
C ALA A 636 16.13 -15.70 42.63
N SER A 637 15.75 -14.45 42.88
CA SER A 637 16.57 -13.47 43.62
C SER A 637 16.60 -13.66 45.15
N GLY A 638 15.87 -14.63 45.70
CA GLY A 638 15.80 -14.87 47.16
C GLY A 638 15.02 -13.81 47.97
N ILE A 639 14.55 -12.73 47.32
CA ILE A 639 13.82 -11.61 47.95
C ILE A 639 12.42 -12.03 48.45
N GLY A 640 11.89 -13.15 47.96
CA GLY A 640 10.55 -13.64 48.28
C GLY A 640 10.32 -14.16 49.71
N ARG A 641 11.27 -14.03 50.64
CA ARG A 641 11.08 -14.47 52.04
C ARG A 641 11.08 -13.36 53.11
N THR A 642 11.50 -12.12 52.83
CA THR A 642 11.63 -11.10 53.91
C THR A 642 11.37 -9.63 53.56
N ALA A 643 10.87 -9.27 52.37
CA ALA A 643 10.68 -7.84 52.04
C ALA A 643 9.40 -7.53 51.23
N GLU A 644 8.24 -7.54 51.89
CA GLU A 644 7.11 -6.67 51.54
C GLU A 644 7.15 -5.49 52.53
N PRO A 645 7.54 -4.27 52.12
CA PRO A 645 6.55 -3.38 51.50
C PRO A 645 7.05 -2.35 50.45
N ALA A 646 8.33 -2.34 50.05
CA ALA A 646 8.87 -1.18 49.29
C ALA A 646 8.69 -1.22 47.76
N MET A 647 8.47 -2.40 47.15
CA MET A 647 8.33 -2.56 45.70
C MET A 647 6.97 -3.12 45.24
N ALA A 648 6.05 -3.39 46.17
CA ALA A 648 4.83 -4.14 45.91
C ALA A 648 3.56 -3.29 45.68
N ARG A 649 3.62 -1.95 45.83
CA ARG A 649 2.53 -1.03 45.51
C ARG A 649 2.91 -0.16 44.33
#